data_AF-H3ZDP2-F1
#
_entry.id   AF-H3ZDP2-F1
#
_cell.length_a   1.000
_cell.length_b   1.000
_cell.length_c   1.000
_cell.angle_alpha   90.00
_cell.angle_beta   90.00
_cell.angle_gamma   90.00
#
_symmetry.space_group_name_H-M   'P 1'
#
loop_
_entity.id
_entity.type
_entity.pdbx_description
1 polymer ?
#
loop_
_entity_poly.entity_id
_entity_poly.type
_entity_poly.pdbx_seq_one_letter_code
_entity_poly.pdbx_strand_id
1 'polypeptide(L)'
;MFNRKLLTILLGSGVLLGCNTETKVVEVEKEVLVTPPPKIDTSAVVLTDLDTVYGYASENGGTTGGGGENRVEVVVCTGEQMINALKNKDPNRPLTIWVNGTITLQNAKDSRIDIKDVRDVSIIGLGTQGEMAGIGFNIVRAHNIIIRNLRIHHVRANLGAPGDGISIEGPASNIWIDHNEIYNSLTVDDPSLTLDQVKDYYDGLVDAKGDARYITISFNKFHNSWKTSLVGSSDSDNYERTLTYHHNHWYNVNSRLPLFRFGKGHIYNNFYDGAVESGINSRMGAVIRIEQNHFANMKNPVMSMYSQQIGYWQLIDNIFENISWEPGAPGSVIADSYQSTGELNVPYNYQSSLIPVQQVKETVLRYAGVGKIETPPSPGLCPAPEPETTAPEEPTPPPVPIDPVEPPVAVNWNIYAADLEPFANGAVTLADGSLGQFTAQQSGGVAEPNLFSANGDGTVTFDSTASGSDRSRAKLDNVVAADGVYPKYFTLLMGLKGNSDNQRIIETEIALGDSGASAGSRLKVVFRGDGNNAGIQLENANNGSSVTFGKANEADAIDMTQYRVYHFTIALSSPTTGNVAVYVEGNNTPLGLLEAVTMRPASNGSDNYLQLGDAGNSSYKGDIDWVLWTDSGAYTPEMLKGLLPNGIGDISGYQNE
;
A
#
# COMPACT_ATOMS: atom_id res chain seq x y z
N MET A 1 -56.76 -26.54 -49.64
CA MET A 1 -56.84 -27.23 -48.33
C MET A 1 -56.50 -26.18 -47.28
N PHE A 2 -57.47 -25.44 -46.73
CA PHE A 2 -58.33 -25.77 -45.57
C PHE A 2 -57.52 -26.23 -44.35
N ASN A 3 -57.71 -25.77 -43.11
CA ASN A 3 -58.68 -24.86 -42.44
C ASN A 3 -58.11 -24.65 -41.01
N ARG A 4 -57.97 -23.43 -40.48
CA ARG A 4 -58.87 -22.72 -39.54
C ARG A 4 -59.53 -23.53 -38.40
N LYS A 5 -59.56 -22.87 -37.23
CA LYS A 5 -60.70 -22.55 -36.31
C LYS A 5 -60.25 -22.79 -34.85
N LEU A 6 -60.25 -21.85 -33.90
CA LEU A 6 -61.13 -20.72 -33.53
C LEU A 6 -62.60 -21.11 -33.30
N LEU A 7 -63.04 -21.11 -32.03
CA LEU A 7 -64.45 -21.05 -31.62
C LEU A 7 -64.53 -20.49 -30.18
N THR A 8 -64.90 -19.22 -29.94
CA THR A 8 -66.26 -18.61 -29.80
C THR A 8 -66.93 -18.97 -28.46
N ILE A 9 -66.95 -18.08 -27.45
CA ILE A 9 -68.02 -17.11 -27.05
C ILE A 9 -69.42 -17.71 -26.83
N LEU A 10 -69.96 -17.58 -25.60
CA LEU A 10 -71.30 -17.05 -25.25
C LEU A 10 -71.48 -17.15 -23.70
N LEU A 11 -71.56 -16.03 -22.96
CA LEU A 11 -72.78 -15.32 -22.54
C LEU A 11 -73.77 -16.15 -21.72
N GLY A 12 -74.10 -15.68 -20.50
CA GLY A 12 -75.31 -16.15 -19.81
C GLY A 12 -75.37 -15.89 -18.31
N SER A 13 -75.62 -14.63 -17.96
CA SER A 13 -76.45 -14.12 -16.85
C SER A 13 -77.05 -15.08 -15.81
N GLY A 14 -77.02 -14.62 -14.55
CA GLY A 14 -78.25 -14.57 -13.73
C GLY A 14 -78.41 -15.63 -12.63
N VAL A 15 -78.05 -15.23 -11.42
CA VAL A 15 -78.75 -15.44 -10.14
C VAL A 15 -79.99 -16.34 -10.18
N LEU A 16 -80.00 -17.43 -9.40
CA LEU A 16 -81.07 -17.71 -8.43
C LEU A 16 -80.64 -18.78 -7.41
N LEU A 17 -81.03 -18.53 -6.15
CA LEU A 17 -80.78 -19.33 -4.95
C LEU A 17 -81.33 -20.76 -5.04
N GLY A 18 -80.68 -21.69 -4.33
CA GLY A 18 -81.31 -22.95 -3.92
C GLY A 18 -80.34 -23.93 -3.27
N CYS A 19 -80.52 -24.18 -1.97
CA CYS A 19 -79.81 -25.16 -1.15
C CYS A 19 -79.71 -26.56 -1.78
N ASN A 20 -78.58 -27.28 -1.57
CA ASN A 20 -78.59 -28.60 -0.93
C ASN A 20 -77.19 -29.26 -0.83
N THR A 21 -76.88 -29.69 0.40
CA THR A 21 -76.10 -30.87 0.82
C THR A 21 -74.78 -31.17 0.08
N GLU A 22 -73.67 -30.70 0.67
CA GLU A 22 -72.31 -31.07 0.27
C GLU A 22 -71.99 -32.52 0.59
N THR A 23 -71.66 -33.25 -0.48
CA THR A 23 -71.02 -34.57 -0.42
C THR A 23 -69.51 -34.30 -0.41
N LYS A 24 -68.81 -34.64 0.67
CA LYS A 24 -67.35 -34.47 0.77
C LYS A 24 -66.65 -35.33 -0.30
N VAL A 25 -66.14 -34.67 -1.33
CA VAL A 25 -65.11 -35.22 -2.22
C VAL A 25 -63.78 -35.08 -1.50
N VAL A 26 -63.09 -36.19 -1.26
CA VAL A 26 -61.72 -36.18 -0.73
C VAL A 26 -60.79 -35.88 -1.91
N GLU A 27 -60.37 -34.63 -2.05
CA GLU A 27 -59.22 -34.27 -2.88
C GLU A 27 -57.95 -34.74 -2.18
N VAL A 28 -57.21 -35.63 -2.84
CA VAL A 28 -55.85 -35.98 -2.44
C VAL A 28 -54.94 -34.87 -2.95
N GLU A 29 -54.50 -33.98 -2.07
CA GLU A 29 -53.40 -33.05 -2.36
C GLU A 29 -52.16 -33.87 -2.71
N LYS A 30 -51.74 -33.84 -3.98
CA LYS A 30 -50.38 -34.20 -4.36
C LYS A 30 -49.47 -33.10 -3.83
N GLU A 31 -48.78 -33.36 -2.72
CA GLU A 31 -47.59 -32.59 -2.35
C GLU A 31 -46.59 -32.66 -3.52
N VAL A 32 -46.52 -31.59 -4.31
CA VAL A 32 -45.41 -31.37 -5.23
C VAL A 32 -44.24 -30.99 -4.35
N LEU A 33 -43.30 -31.92 -4.17
CA LEU A 33 -42.03 -31.66 -3.50
C LEU A 33 -41.27 -30.61 -4.32
N VAL A 34 -41.45 -29.33 -4.00
CA VAL A 34 -40.64 -28.24 -4.58
C VAL A 34 -39.27 -28.33 -3.93
N THR A 35 -38.36 -29.07 -4.54
CA THR A 35 -36.96 -29.02 -4.12
C THR A 35 -36.47 -27.59 -4.33
N PRO A 36 -35.94 -26.91 -3.31
CA PRO A 36 -35.33 -25.61 -3.50
C PRO A 36 -34.27 -25.71 -4.62
N PRO A 37 -34.12 -24.68 -5.46
CA PRO A 37 -33.12 -24.69 -6.50
C PRO A 37 -31.75 -25.06 -5.89
N PRO A 38 -30.93 -25.85 -6.60
CA PRO A 38 -29.61 -26.22 -6.09
C PRO A 38 -28.84 -24.96 -5.69
N LYS A 39 -28.24 -24.97 -4.50
CA LYS A 39 -27.36 -23.89 -4.08
C LYS A 39 -26.24 -23.77 -5.11
N ILE A 40 -26.10 -22.59 -5.69
CA ILE A 40 -25.01 -22.28 -6.62
C ILE A 40 -23.68 -22.45 -5.85
N ASP A 41 -22.77 -23.24 -6.40
CA ASP A 41 -21.44 -23.40 -5.82
C ASP A 41 -20.58 -22.19 -6.17
N THR A 42 -20.17 -21.45 -5.14
CA THR A 42 -19.29 -20.28 -5.24
C THR A 42 -17.90 -20.58 -4.71
N SER A 43 -17.61 -21.81 -4.30
CA SER A 43 -16.32 -22.17 -3.74
C SER A 43 -15.21 -22.09 -4.78
N ALA A 44 -14.00 -21.72 -4.35
CA ALA A 44 -12.84 -21.65 -5.23
C ALA A 44 -12.56 -23.00 -5.90
N VAL A 45 -12.33 -22.97 -7.21
CA VAL A 45 -11.81 -24.13 -7.95
C VAL A 45 -10.39 -24.40 -7.46
N VAL A 46 -10.07 -25.66 -7.21
CA VAL A 46 -8.69 -26.06 -6.93
C VAL A 46 -7.95 -26.15 -8.27
N LEU A 47 -7.16 -25.12 -8.56
CA LEU A 47 -6.29 -25.13 -9.73
C LEU A 47 -5.04 -25.95 -9.44
N THR A 48 -4.69 -26.85 -10.36
CA THR A 48 -3.48 -27.69 -10.29
C THR A 48 -2.45 -27.34 -11.36
N ASP A 49 -2.77 -26.42 -12.25
CA ASP A 49 -1.95 -26.02 -13.40
C ASP A 49 -1.76 -24.50 -13.39
N LEU A 50 -0.79 -24.03 -12.60
CA LEU A 50 -0.46 -22.60 -12.45
C LEU A 50 0.76 -22.19 -13.29
N ASP A 51 1.43 -23.15 -13.95
CA ASP A 51 2.66 -22.94 -14.71
C ASP A 51 2.50 -23.10 -16.23
N THR A 52 1.27 -23.24 -16.70
CA THR A 52 0.96 -23.30 -18.13
C THR A 52 0.60 -21.92 -18.68
N VAL A 53 1.24 -21.56 -19.79
CA VAL A 53 0.89 -20.38 -20.58
C VAL A 53 -0.37 -20.66 -21.38
N TYR A 54 -1.44 -19.96 -21.05
CA TYR A 54 -2.64 -19.86 -21.88
C TYR A 54 -2.65 -18.52 -22.63
N GLY A 55 -3.63 -18.29 -23.50
CA GLY A 55 -3.80 -17.00 -24.14
C GLY A 55 -2.88 -16.78 -25.35
N TYR A 56 -2.80 -15.54 -25.82
CA TYR A 56 -2.03 -15.21 -27.01
C TYR A 56 -0.52 -15.46 -26.85
N ALA A 57 0.02 -15.56 -25.63
CA ALA A 57 1.43 -15.90 -25.42
C ALA A 57 1.74 -17.38 -25.73
N SER A 58 0.74 -18.27 -25.75
CA SER A 58 0.93 -19.67 -26.18
C SER A 58 1.07 -19.83 -27.69
N GLU A 59 0.65 -18.82 -28.45
CA GLU A 59 0.70 -18.80 -29.91
C GLU A 59 2.10 -18.42 -30.41
N ASN A 60 2.29 -18.42 -31.73
CA ASN A 60 3.55 -17.97 -32.36
C ASN A 60 4.80 -18.71 -31.84
N GLY A 61 4.67 -20.00 -31.53
CA GLY A 61 5.75 -20.82 -30.97
C GLY A 61 5.78 -20.88 -29.44
N GLY A 62 4.90 -20.14 -28.75
CA GLY A 62 4.75 -20.16 -27.31
C GLY A 62 5.71 -19.24 -26.56
N THR A 63 5.53 -19.16 -25.24
CA THR A 63 6.40 -18.42 -24.32
C THR A 63 6.96 -19.38 -23.28
N THR A 64 8.28 -19.53 -23.29
CA THR A 64 9.06 -20.37 -22.36
C THR A 64 10.06 -19.55 -21.54
N GLY A 65 10.24 -18.27 -21.89
CA GLY A 65 11.17 -17.35 -21.24
C GLY A 65 12.60 -17.89 -21.22
N GLY A 66 13.22 -17.79 -20.05
CA GLY A 66 14.56 -18.32 -19.74
C GLY A 66 14.61 -19.82 -19.44
N GLY A 67 13.53 -20.57 -19.70
CA GLY A 67 13.47 -22.01 -19.53
C GLY A 67 14.16 -22.79 -20.66
N GLY A 68 14.29 -24.11 -20.51
CA GLY A 68 14.84 -25.01 -21.52
C GLY A 68 16.23 -25.58 -21.20
N GLU A 69 16.77 -26.34 -22.16
CA GLU A 69 18.10 -26.94 -22.08
C GLU A 69 19.21 -25.88 -22.09
N ASN A 70 20.33 -26.16 -21.42
CA ASN A 70 21.49 -25.27 -21.33
C ASN A 70 21.20 -23.87 -20.78
N ARG A 71 20.06 -23.64 -20.11
CA ARG A 71 19.74 -22.35 -19.50
C ARG A 71 20.81 -21.89 -18.52
N VAL A 72 20.95 -20.58 -18.39
CA VAL A 72 21.71 -19.91 -17.33
C VAL A 72 20.72 -19.47 -16.27
N GLU A 73 21.01 -19.78 -15.02
CA GLU A 73 20.26 -19.27 -13.87
C GLU A 73 21.16 -18.36 -13.07
N VAL A 74 20.66 -17.18 -12.73
CA VAL A 74 21.35 -16.22 -11.86
C VAL A 74 20.39 -15.76 -10.78
N VAL A 75 20.90 -15.61 -9.57
CA VAL A 75 20.18 -14.95 -8.47
C VAL A 75 20.68 -13.52 -8.39
N VAL A 76 19.78 -12.56 -8.29
CA VAL A 76 20.11 -11.14 -8.17
C VAL A 76 19.48 -10.53 -6.93
N CYS A 77 20.21 -9.60 -6.35
CA CYS A 77 19.91 -8.88 -5.13
C CYS A 77 19.75 -7.37 -5.37
N THR A 78 20.34 -6.86 -6.46
CA THR A 78 20.35 -5.45 -6.82
C THR A 78 19.99 -5.26 -8.29
N GLY A 79 19.50 -4.07 -8.62
CA GLY A 79 19.21 -3.71 -10.01
C GLY A 79 20.46 -3.73 -10.88
N GLU A 80 21.62 -3.36 -10.35
CA GLU A 80 22.89 -3.40 -11.08
C GLU A 80 23.24 -4.83 -11.51
N GLN A 81 23.06 -5.82 -10.63
CA GLN A 81 23.25 -7.24 -10.98
C GLN A 81 22.26 -7.69 -12.05
N MET A 82 20.99 -7.31 -11.94
CA MET A 82 19.96 -7.63 -12.93
C MET A 82 20.28 -7.01 -14.30
N ILE A 83 20.61 -5.72 -14.33
CA ILE A 83 21.01 -4.99 -15.55
C ILE A 83 22.24 -5.63 -16.16
N ASN A 84 23.24 -6.01 -15.35
CA ASN A 84 24.44 -6.67 -15.84
C ASN A 84 24.15 -8.08 -16.39
N ALA A 85 23.26 -8.84 -15.76
CA ALA A 85 22.83 -10.15 -16.27
C ALA A 85 22.14 -10.02 -17.64
N LEU A 86 21.27 -9.01 -17.80
CA LEU A 86 20.58 -8.74 -19.07
C LEU A 86 21.56 -8.27 -20.16
N LYS A 87 22.46 -7.33 -19.85
CA LYS A 87 23.46 -6.80 -20.80
C LYS A 87 24.46 -7.87 -21.27
N ASN A 88 24.84 -8.78 -20.37
CA ASN A 88 25.81 -9.84 -20.65
C ASN A 88 25.17 -11.17 -21.03
N LYS A 89 23.86 -11.19 -21.29
CA LYS A 89 23.15 -12.42 -21.68
C LYS A 89 23.80 -13.02 -22.93
N ASP A 90 24.12 -14.32 -22.87
CA ASP A 90 24.47 -15.09 -24.05
C ASP A 90 23.24 -15.20 -24.98
N PRO A 91 23.31 -14.70 -26.22
CA PRO A 91 22.17 -14.75 -27.14
C PRO A 91 21.75 -16.19 -27.50
N ASN A 92 22.60 -17.20 -27.28
CA ASN A 92 22.33 -18.60 -27.62
C ASN A 92 21.81 -19.43 -26.44
N ARG A 93 21.68 -18.84 -25.24
CA ARG A 93 21.26 -19.55 -24.04
C ARG A 93 20.08 -18.84 -23.37
N PRO A 94 19.03 -19.56 -22.95
CA PRO A 94 17.97 -18.99 -22.13
C PRO A 94 18.53 -18.47 -20.80
N LEU A 95 18.00 -17.37 -20.29
CA LEU A 95 18.41 -16.76 -19.03
C LEU A 95 17.24 -16.66 -18.05
N THR A 96 17.33 -17.34 -16.91
CA THR A 96 16.42 -17.13 -15.78
C THR A 96 17.12 -16.31 -14.70
N ILE A 97 16.54 -15.16 -14.37
CA ILE A 97 16.96 -14.28 -13.28
C ILE A 97 15.98 -14.47 -12.12
N TRP A 98 16.49 -14.95 -10.98
CA TRP A 98 15.77 -15.08 -9.73
C TRP A 98 16.00 -13.83 -8.87
N VAL A 99 14.95 -13.06 -8.60
CA VAL A 99 15.02 -11.84 -7.78
C VAL A 99 14.82 -12.21 -6.32
N ASN A 100 15.85 -12.01 -5.50
CA ASN A 100 15.87 -12.46 -4.10
C ASN A 100 16.04 -11.29 -3.12
N GLY A 101 15.35 -10.18 -3.39
CA GLY A 101 15.35 -8.97 -2.57
C GLY A 101 14.71 -7.80 -3.29
N THR A 102 14.87 -6.61 -2.71
CA THR A 102 14.29 -5.36 -3.19
C THR A 102 15.21 -4.66 -4.19
N ILE A 103 14.73 -4.51 -5.41
CA ILE A 103 15.37 -3.75 -6.48
C ILE A 103 14.84 -2.33 -6.46
N THR A 104 15.74 -1.34 -6.46
CA THR A 104 15.40 0.08 -6.37
C THR A 104 16.15 0.89 -7.42
N LEU A 105 15.73 2.14 -7.67
CA LEU A 105 16.48 3.08 -8.51
C LEU A 105 17.94 3.22 -8.05
N GLN A 106 18.16 3.25 -6.73
CA GLN A 106 19.46 3.45 -6.11
C GLN A 106 20.39 2.26 -6.36
N ASN A 107 19.91 1.03 -6.12
CA ASN A 107 20.73 -0.17 -6.31
C ASN A 107 20.78 -0.64 -7.78
N ALA A 108 19.96 -0.05 -8.65
CA ALA A 108 20.06 -0.18 -10.10
C ALA A 108 21.06 0.79 -10.73
N LYS A 109 21.27 1.96 -10.12
CA LYS A 109 22.00 3.09 -10.72
C LYS A 109 21.43 3.48 -12.10
N ASP A 110 20.14 3.27 -12.28
CA ASP A 110 19.38 3.52 -13.51
C ASP A 110 17.92 3.85 -13.16
N SER A 111 17.19 4.45 -14.10
CA SER A 111 15.78 4.82 -13.91
C SER A 111 14.79 3.69 -14.22
N ARG A 112 15.27 2.58 -14.78
CA ARG A 112 14.47 1.41 -15.18
C ARG A 112 15.32 0.16 -15.42
N ILE A 113 14.67 -0.99 -15.55
CA ILE A 113 15.28 -2.23 -16.03
C ILE A 113 14.94 -2.43 -17.51
N ASP A 114 15.89 -2.20 -18.40
CA ASP A 114 15.72 -2.43 -19.85
C ASP A 114 15.89 -3.92 -20.19
N ILE A 115 14.80 -4.56 -20.66
CA ILE A 115 14.81 -5.88 -21.30
C ILE A 115 14.75 -5.63 -22.81
N LYS A 116 15.92 -5.34 -23.38
CA LYS A 116 16.01 -4.73 -24.71
C LYS A 116 16.93 -5.50 -25.65
N ASP A 117 16.48 -5.72 -26.87
CA ASP A 117 17.24 -6.43 -27.92
C ASP A 117 17.68 -7.85 -27.50
N VAL A 118 16.90 -8.48 -26.62
CA VAL A 118 17.16 -9.82 -26.07
C VAL A 118 15.99 -10.76 -26.31
N ARG A 119 16.23 -12.05 -26.14
CA ARG A 119 15.20 -13.09 -26.18
C ARG A 119 15.44 -14.16 -25.12
N ASP A 120 14.42 -14.96 -24.83
CA ASP A 120 14.50 -16.13 -23.96
C ASP A 120 14.95 -15.76 -22.54
N VAL A 121 14.16 -14.88 -21.90
CA VAL A 121 14.45 -14.35 -20.56
C VAL A 121 13.27 -14.59 -19.63
N SER A 122 13.54 -15.10 -18.43
CA SER A 122 12.61 -15.08 -17.31
C SER A 122 13.17 -14.22 -16.19
N ILE A 123 12.36 -13.34 -15.63
CA ILE A 123 12.66 -12.62 -14.39
C ILE A 123 11.58 -13.02 -13.39
N ILE A 124 11.98 -13.74 -12.34
CA ILE A 124 11.05 -14.40 -11.42
C ILE A 124 11.43 -14.05 -9.99
N GLY A 125 10.49 -13.56 -9.19
CA GLY A 125 10.70 -13.38 -7.76
C GLY A 125 10.89 -14.71 -7.06
N LEU A 126 11.88 -14.81 -6.17
CA LEU A 126 12.17 -16.01 -5.42
C LEU A 126 11.32 -16.03 -4.15
N GLY A 127 10.50 -17.08 -3.95
CA GLY A 127 9.55 -17.16 -2.85
C GLY A 127 8.60 -15.97 -2.81
N THR A 128 8.71 -15.13 -1.79
CA THR A 128 7.96 -13.87 -1.64
C THR A 128 8.88 -12.65 -1.61
N GLN A 129 10.14 -12.81 -2.00
CA GLN A 129 11.21 -11.82 -1.77
C GLN A 129 11.42 -10.87 -2.95
N GLY A 130 10.96 -11.24 -4.15
CA GLY A 130 11.17 -10.45 -5.35
C GLY A 130 10.34 -9.18 -5.33
N GLU A 131 11.01 -8.04 -5.21
CA GLU A 131 10.38 -6.73 -5.11
C GLU A 131 11.10 -5.72 -6.01
N MET A 132 10.31 -4.88 -6.69
CA MET A 132 10.75 -3.79 -7.54
C MET A 132 10.10 -2.51 -7.00
N ALA A 133 10.83 -1.80 -6.15
CA ALA A 133 10.34 -0.63 -5.43
C ALA A 133 10.82 0.66 -6.13
N GLY A 134 9.87 1.40 -6.72
CA GLY A 134 10.14 2.66 -7.40
C GLY A 134 10.75 2.54 -8.79
N ILE A 135 10.98 1.32 -9.28
CA ILE A 135 11.62 1.04 -10.56
C ILE A 135 10.83 -0.03 -11.35
N GLY A 136 10.59 0.23 -12.63
CA GLY A 136 9.83 -0.65 -13.52
C GLY A 136 10.66 -1.29 -14.63
N PHE A 137 10.01 -2.19 -15.37
CA PHE A 137 10.59 -2.86 -16.54
C PHE A 137 10.23 -2.14 -17.83
N ASN A 138 11.18 -2.11 -18.76
CA ASN A 138 10.97 -1.62 -20.11
C ASN A 138 11.40 -2.68 -21.13
N ILE A 139 10.42 -3.36 -21.70
CA ILE A 139 10.59 -4.45 -22.66
C ILE A 139 10.54 -3.85 -24.08
N VAL A 140 11.66 -3.87 -24.80
CA VAL A 140 11.77 -3.22 -26.11
C VAL A 140 12.46 -4.13 -27.12
N ARG A 141 11.79 -4.43 -28.24
CA ARG A 141 12.33 -5.34 -29.28
C ARG A 141 12.80 -6.69 -28.70
N ALA A 142 12.09 -7.18 -27.70
CA ALA A 142 12.40 -8.43 -27.02
C ALA A 142 11.38 -9.51 -27.36
N HIS A 143 11.80 -10.77 -27.30
CA HIS A 143 10.96 -11.91 -27.66
C HIS A 143 11.06 -13.04 -26.65
N ASN A 144 9.95 -13.73 -26.36
CA ASN A 144 9.95 -14.85 -25.42
C ASN A 144 10.41 -14.43 -24.01
N ILE A 145 9.62 -13.58 -23.35
CA ILE A 145 9.94 -12.97 -22.05
C ILE A 145 8.90 -13.36 -21.00
N ILE A 146 9.35 -13.71 -19.81
CA ILE A 146 8.51 -13.99 -18.64
C ILE A 146 8.87 -13.01 -17.52
N ILE A 147 7.86 -12.36 -16.94
CA ILE A 147 7.98 -11.61 -15.68
C ILE A 147 6.98 -12.20 -14.68
N ARG A 148 7.47 -12.84 -13.61
CA ARG A 148 6.63 -13.60 -12.69
C ARG A 148 6.94 -13.39 -11.22
N ASN A 149 5.92 -13.50 -10.37
CA ASN A 149 6.08 -13.59 -8.91
C ASN A 149 6.82 -12.38 -8.27
N LEU A 150 6.65 -11.17 -8.83
CA LEU A 150 7.25 -9.94 -8.31
C LEU A 150 6.20 -9.01 -7.70
N ARG A 151 6.57 -8.31 -6.63
CA ARG A 151 5.91 -7.06 -6.24
C ARG A 151 6.54 -5.92 -7.03
N ILE A 152 5.75 -5.14 -7.77
CA ILE A 152 6.25 -4.02 -8.58
C ILE A 152 5.44 -2.79 -8.24
N HIS A 153 6.05 -1.76 -7.65
CA HIS A 153 5.24 -0.67 -7.14
C HIS A 153 5.89 0.71 -7.11
N HIS A 154 5.01 1.71 -7.05
CA HIS A 154 5.36 3.12 -6.87
C HIS A 154 6.35 3.63 -7.93
N VAL A 155 6.23 3.16 -9.17
CA VAL A 155 7.13 3.53 -10.26
C VAL A 155 6.80 4.93 -10.75
N ARG A 156 7.61 5.91 -10.35
CA ARG A 156 7.31 7.32 -10.60
C ARG A 156 7.45 7.67 -12.08
N ALA A 157 6.47 8.39 -12.61
CA ALA A 157 6.52 8.93 -13.95
C ALA A 157 7.53 10.09 -14.05
N ASN A 158 7.96 10.40 -15.28
CA ASN A 158 8.78 11.58 -15.58
C ASN A 158 10.19 11.63 -14.91
N LEU A 159 10.73 10.48 -14.49
CA LEU A 159 12.13 10.34 -14.04
C LEU A 159 13.10 9.92 -15.17
N GLY A 160 12.78 10.26 -16.43
CA GLY A 160 13.58 9.82 -17.59
C GLY A 160 13.38 8.35 -17.99
N ALA A 161 12.26 7.75 -17.57
CA ALA A 161 11.80 6.41 -17.91
C ALA A 161 10.29 6.44 -18.24
N PRO A 162 9.70 5.37 -18.82
CA PRO A 162 8.26 5.31 -19.13
C PRO A 162 7.35 5.59 -17.93
N GLY A 163 7.80 5.32 -16.69
CA GLY A 163 6.97 5.46 -15.49
C GLY A 163 5.99 4.31 -15.28
N ASP A 164 5.97 3.34 -16.20
CA ASP A 164 5.14 2.15 -16.10
C ASP A 164 5.80 1.11 -15.19
N GLY A 165 4.99 0.34 -14.45
CA GLY A 165 5.47 -0.86 -13.75
C GLY A 165 6.12 -1.84 -14.73
N ILE A 166 5.44 -2.11 -15.84
CA ILE A 166 5.95 -2.89 -16.98
C ILE A 166 5.50 -2.20 -18.28
N SER A 167 6.43 -1.57 -19.00
CA SER A 167 6.22 -1.10 -20.37
C SER A 167 6.64 -2.17 -21.38
N ILE A 168 5.80 -2.43 -22.38
CA ILE A 168 6.05 -3.36 -23.49
C ILE A 168 5.95 -2.59 -24.80
N GLU A 169 7.09 -2.33 -25.42
CA GLU A 169 7.18 -1.54 -26.65
C GLU A 169 7.54 -2.41 -27.86
N GLY A 170 6.62 -2.41 -28.82
CA GLY A 170 6.75 -3.03 -30.12
C GLY A 170 8.04 -2.66 -30.86
N PRO A 171 8.65 -3.59 -31.62
CA PRO A 171 8.20 -4.96 -31.91
C PRO A 171 8.64 -6.02 -30.86
N ALA A 172 8.10 -5.97 -29.64
CA ALA A 172 8.21 -7.05 -28.66
C ALA A 172 7.11 -8.13 -28.86
N SER A 173 7.42 -9.40 -28.57
CA SER A 173 6.42 -10.48 -28.73
C SER A 173 6.62 -11.69 -27.83
N ASN A 174 5.57 -12.50 -27.64
CA ASN A 174 5.59 -13.71 -26.81
C ASN A 174 5.99 -13.37 -25.36
N ILE A 175 5.17 -12.55 -24.72
CA ILE A 175 5.42 -12.01 -23.37
C ILE A 175 4.39 -12.58 -22.39
N TRP A 176 4.85 -13.09 -21.25
CA TRP A 176 3.98 -13.59 -20.19
C TRP A 176 4.26 -12.87 -18.86
N ILE A 177 3.25 -12.15 -18.37
CA ILE A 177 3.30 -11.40 -17.11
C ILE A 177 2.37 -12.09 -16.13
N ASP A 178 2.91 -12.80 -15.14
CA ASP A 178 2.11 -13.74 -14.35
C ASP A 178 2.39 -13.79 -12.84
N HIS A 179 1.34 -13.92 -12.02
CA HIS A 179 1.45 -13.99 -10.55
C HIS A 179 2.21 -12.82 -9.90
N ASN A 180 2.09 -11.62 -10.44
CA ASN A 180 2.69 -10.42 -9.85
C ASN A 180 1.69 -9.64 -8.99
N GLU A 181 2.19 -8.80 -8.10
CA GLU A 181 1.41 -7.76 -7.41
C GLU A 181 1.94 -6.41 -7.88
N ILE A 182 1.13 -5.65 -8.60
CA ILE A 182 1.55 -4.42 -9.28
C ILE A 182 0.63 -3.28 -8.83
N TYR A 183 1.21 -2.23 -8.26
CA TYR A 183 0.43 -1.13 -7.67
C TYR A 183 1.18 0.20 -7.57
N ASN A 184 0.44 1.30 -7.43
CA ASN A 184 0.99 2.61 -7.13
C ASN A 184 0.26 3.19 -5.92
N SER A 185 -0.04 4.48 -5.95
CA SER A 185 -0.97 5.12 -5.04
C SER A 185 -2.02 5.92 -5.82
N LEU A 186 -3.23 6.01 -5.26
CA LEU A 186 -4.28 6.93 -5.71
C LEU A 186 -4.11 8.33 -5.13
N THR A 187 -3.26 8.48 -4.12
CA THR A 187 -2.94 9.75 -3.47
C THR A 187 -1.44 10.02 -3.56
N VAL A 188 -1.07 11.29 -3.56
CA VAL A 188 0.32 11.72 -3.43
C VAL A 188 0.34 12.74 -2.30
N ASP A 189 1.23 12.55 -1.35
CA ASP A 189 1.41 13.45 -0.21
C ASP A 189 2.22 14.70 -0.64
N ASP A 190 1.66 15.42 -1.61
CA ASP A 190 2.16 16.71 -2.07
C ASP A 190 0.94 17.61 -2.32
N PRO A 191 0.57 18.47 -1.34
CA PRO A 191 -0.60 19.33 -1.45
C PRO A 191 -0.48 20.40 -2.53
N SER A 192 0.70 20.55 -3.16
CA SER A 192 0.89 21.45 -4.29
C SER A 192 0.40 20.86 -5.62
N LEU A 193 0.18 19.54 -5.68
CA LEU A 193 -0.28 18.87 -6.88
C LEU A 193 -1.79 19.03 -7.05
N THR A 194 -2.19 19.47 -8.24
CA THR A 194 -3.57 19.37 -8.69
C THR A 194 -3.98 17.90 -8.84
N LEU A 195 -5.28 17.61 -8.87
CA LEU A 195 -5.78 16.25 -9.09
C LEU A 195 -5.24 15.62 -10.38
N ASP A 196 -5.10 16.40 -11.46
CA ASP A 196 -4.50 15.93 -12.70
C ASP A 196 -3.02 15.57 -12.53
N GLN A 197 -2.27 16.35 -11.74
CA GLN A 197 -0.88 16.03 -11.44
C GLN A 197 -0.75 14.82 -10.50
N VAL A 198 -1.66 14.62 -9.56
CA VAL A 198 -1.73 13.39 -8.73
C VAL A 198 -1.97 12.17 -9.62
N LYS A 199 -2.94 12.26 -10.53
CA LYS A 199 -3.24 11.22 -11.52
C LYS A 199 -2.03 10.87 -12.39
N ASP A 200 -1.23 11.87 -12.77
CA ASP A 200 -0.06 11.70 -13.64
C ASP A 200 1.28 11.57 -12.90
N TYR A 201 1.26 11.51 -11.57
CA TYR A 201 2.46 11.31 -10.74
C TYR A 201 3.07 9.91 -10.97
N TYR A 202 2.19 8.92 -11.09
CA TYR A 202 2.50 7.58 -11.58
C TYR A 202 1.90 7.38 -12.98
N ASP A 203 2.45 6.45 -13.77
CA ASP A 203 1.87 6.09 -15.07
C ASP A 203 1.15 4.72 -15.03
N GLY A 204 1.31 3.90 -16.06
CA GLY A 204 0.65 2.60 -16.19
C GLY A 204 1.17 1.56 -15.20
N LEU A 205 0.36 0.57 -14.84
CA LEU A 205 0.90 -0.64 -14.20
C LEU A 205 1.51 -1.56 -15.25
N VAL A 206 0.74 -1.87 -16.31
CA VAL A 206 1.21 -2.68 -17.44
C VAL A 206 0.69 -2.10 -18.75
N ASP A 207 1.60 -1.62 -19.59
CA ASP A 207 1.29 -0.92 -20.82
C ASP A 207 1.92 -1.62 -22.04
N ALA A 208 1.13 -1.81 -23.10
CA ALA A 208 1.57 -2.37 -24.37
C ALA A 208 1.38 -1.36 -25.51
N LYS A 209 2.48 -0.98 -26.16
CA LYS A 209 2.57 0.13 -27.12
C LYS A 209 3.27 -0.33 -28.41
N GLY A 210 3.07 0.38 -29.52
CA GLY A 210 3.65 -0.01 -30.81
C GLY A 210 3.23 -1.42 -31.25
N ASP A 211 4.00 -2.09 -32.08
CA ASP A 211 3.70 -3.43 -32.61
C ASP A 211 3.89 -4.62 -31.62
N ALA A 212 3.60 -4.41 -30.33
CA ALA A 212 3.70 -5.43 -29.28
C ALA A 212 2.54 -6.43 -29.37
N ARG A 213 2.82 -7.75 -29.37
CA ARG A 213 1.80 -8.78 -29.63
C ARG A 213 2.15 -10.15 -29.05
N TYR A 214 1.18 -11.06 -29.01
CA TYR A 214 1.31 -12.37 -28.36
C TYR A 214 1.64 -12.24 -26.87
N ILE A 215 0.80 -11.50 -26.15
CA ILE A 215 1.00 -11.19 -24.73
C ILE A 215 -0.08 -11.86 -23.89
N THR A 216 0.29 -12.39 -22.73
CA THR A 216 -0.66 -12.87 -21.72
C THR A 216 -0.30 -12.27 -20.37
N ILE A 217 -1.32 -11.75 -19.70
CA ILE A 217 -1.25 -11.12 -18.39
C ILE A 217 -2.19 -11.91 -17.48
N SER A 218 -1.64 -12.71 -16.57
CA SER A 218 -2.43 -13.68 -15.81
C SER A 218 -2.15 -13.74 -14.32
N PHE A 219 -3.16 -14.04 -13.50
CA PHE A 219 -3.00 -14.22 -12.05
C PHE A 219 -2.33 -13.03 -11.33
N ASN A 220 -2.37 -11.82 -11.88
CA ASN A 220 -1.78 -10.66 -11.23
C ASN A 220 -2.80 -9.98 -10.31
N LYS A 221 -2.31 -9.29 -9.29
CA LYS A 221 -3.06 -8.27 -8.56
C LYS A 221 -2.71 -6.89 -9.10
N PHE A 222 -3.72 -6.13 -9.52
CA PHE A 222 -3.61 -4.74 -9.96
C PHE A 222 -4.41 -3.87 -9.00
N HIS A 223 -3.74 -2.96 -8.29
CA HIS A 223 -4.43 -2.08 -7.35
C HIS A 223 -3.76 -0.73 -7.15
N ASN A 224 -4.47 0.16 -6.46
CA ASN A 224 -4.02 1.51 -6.11
C ASN A 224 -3.46 2.28 -7.33
N SER A 225 -4.23 2.34 -8.43
CA SER A 225 -3.77 2.95 -9.67
C SER A 225 -4.81 3.83 -10.34
N TRP A 226 -4.36 5.02 -10.76
CA TRP A 226 -5.14 5.93 -11.59
C TRP A 226 -5.29 5.41 -13.03
N LYS A 227 -4.18 4.96 -13.62
CA LYS A 227 -4.05 4.50 -15.00
C LYS A 227 -3.55 3.06 -14.96
N THR A 228 -4.45 2.09 -15.06
CA THR A 228 -4.09 0.70 -14.71
C THR A 228 -3.34 -0.02 -15.84
N SER A 229 -3.98 -0.22 -17.00
CA SER A 229 -3.34 -0.89 -18.14
C SER A 229 -3.79 -0.31 -19.47
N LEU A 230 -2.84 0.02 -20.34
CA LEU A 230 -3.10 0.54 -21.68
C LEU A 230 -2.58 -0.40 -22.77
N VAL A 231 -3.35 -0.49 -23.86
CA VAL A 231 -2.99 -1.16 -25.10
C VAL A 231 -3.18 -0.18 -26.25
N GLY A 232 -2.08 0.28 -26.83
CA GLY A 232 -2.05 1.32 -27.87
C GLY A 232 -2.06 2.73 -27.28
N SER A 233 -0.93 3.42 -27.42
CA SER A 233 -0.64 4.72 -26.78
C SER A 233 -1.50 5.88 -27.28
N SER A 234 -1.94 5.83 -28.54
CA SER A 234 -2.72 6.90 -29.16
C SER A 234 -3.70 6.37 -30.21
N ASP A 235 -4.60 7.24 -30.68
CA ASP A 235 -5.51 6.94 -31.79
C ASP A 235 -4.76 6.79 -33.14
N SER A 236 -3.45 7.06 -33.19
CA SER A 236 -2.58 6.80 -34.34
C SER A 236 -1.65 5.60 -34.15
N ASP A 237 -1.63 4.98 -32.96
CA ASP A 237 -0.82 3.81 -32.63
C ASP A 237 -1.47 2.51 -33.16
N ASN A 238 -1.71 2.51 -34.47
CA ASN A 238 -2.54 1.55 -35.20
C ASN A 238 -1.77 0.28 -35.57
N TYR A 239 -1.70 -0.65 -34.62
CA TYR A 239 -1.09 -1.96 -34.79
C TYR A 239 -2.06 -3.08 -34.37
N GLU A 240 -1.88 -4.25 -34.96
CA GLU A 240 -2.66 -5.46 -34.69
C GLU A 240 -2.14 -6.20 -33.45
N ARG A 241 -2.21 -5.54 -32.29
CA ARG A 241 -1.80 -6.13 -31.01
C ARG A 241 -2.73 -7.26 -30.61
N THR A 242 -2.18 -8.30 -29.99
CA THR A 242 -2.93 -9.43 -29.44
C THR A 242 -2.58 -9.66 -27.99
N LEU A 243 -3.57 -9.52 -27.10
CA LEU A 243 -3.38 -9.63 -25.65
C LEU A 243 -4.47 -10.47 -25.00
N THR A 244 -4.07 -11.27 -24.01
CA THR A 244 -4.97 -12.00 -23.13
C THR A 244 -4.81 -11.51 -21.69
N TYR A 245 -5.92 -11.26 -21.01
CA TYR A 245 -5.97 -11.03 -19.57
C TYR A 245 -6.79 -12.14 -18.93
N HIS A 246 -6.24 -12.90 -17.99
CA HIS A 246 -7.05 -13.87 -17.25
C HIS A 246 -6.68 -14.08 -15.80
N HIS A 247 -7.67 -14.39 -14.98
CA HIS A 247 -7.46 -14.69 -13.56
C HIS A 247 -6.79 -13.55 -12.77
N ASN A 248 -6.81 -12.31 -13.28
CA ASN A 248 -6.27 -11.16 -12.55
C ASN A 248 -7.31 -10.61 -11.57
N HIS A 249 -6.83 -10.06 -10.47
CA HIS A 249 -7.61 -9.32 -9.49
C HIS A 249 -7.39 -7.82 -9.67
N TRP A 250 -8.46 -7.05 -9.89
CA TRP A 250 -8.42 -5.60 -10.07
C TRP A 250 -9.21 -4.94 -8.96
N TYR A 251 -8.58 -4.14 -8.10
CA TYR A 251 -9.29 -3.49 -6.98
C TYR A 251 -8.66 -2.16 -6.61
N ASN A 252 -9.44 -1.24 -6.05
CA ASN A 252 -8.95 0.09 -5.68
C ASN A 252 -8.23 0.80 -6.85
N VAL A 253 -8.86 0.79 -8.04
CA VAL A 253 -8.34 1.40 -9.27
C VAL A 253 -9.32 2.45 -9.81
N ASN A 254 -8.82 3.39 -10.61
CA ASN A 254 -9.66 4.41 -11.22
C ASN A 254 -10.17 4.01 -12.61
N SER A 255 -9.27 3.78 -13.58
CA SER A 255 -9.64 3.44 -14.96
C SER A 255 -8.57 2.66 -15.72
N ARG A 256 -8.91 2.31 -16.98
CA ARG A 256 -8.09 1.53 -17.94
C ARG A 256 -7.91 0.07 -17.54
N LEU A 257 -8.97 -0.74 -17.60
CA LEU A 257 -8.99 -2.13 -17.11
C LEU A 257 -9.16 -3.24 -18.19
N PRO A 258 -8.58 -3.15 -19.42
CA PRO A 258 -7.65 -2.15 -19.93
C PRO A 258 -8.33 -1.04 -20.76
N LEU A 259 -7.59 0.02 -21.08
CA LEU A 259 -7.89 0.85 -22.25
C LEU A 259 -7.27 0.19 -23.47
N PHE A 260 -8.07 -0.17 -24.48
CA PHE A 260 -7.61 -0.95 -25.63
C PHE A 260 -7.91 -0.24 -26.95
N ARG A 261 -6.88 0.06 -27.74
CA ARG A 261 -6.98 0.63 -29.09
C ARG A 261 -6.45 -0.35 -30.13
N PHE A 262 -7.21 -0.51 -31.22
CA PHE A 262 -6.93 -1.43 -32.32
C PHE A 262 -6.75 -2.88 -31.84
N GLY A 263 -6.38 -3.80 -32.73
CA GLY A 263 -6.03 -5.17 -32.34
C GLY A 263 -7.17 -5.99 -31.71
N LYS A 264 -6.78 -7.08 -31.03
CA LYS A 264 -7.68 -8.11 -30.52
C LYS A 264 -7.35 -8.47 -29.07
N GLY A 265 -8.36 -8.41 -28.21
CA GLY A 265 -8.23 -8.73 -26.79
C GLY A 265 -9.07 -9.94 -26.39
N HIS A 266 -8.56 -10.76 -25.48
CA HIS A 266 -9.36 -11.78 -24.80
C HIS A 266 -9.22 -11.63 -23.28
N ILE A 267 -10.33 -11.39 -22.61
CA ILE A 267 -10.39 -11.09 -21.18
C ILE A 267 -11.32 -12.11 -20.55
N TYR A 268 -10.78 -13.06 -19.77
CA TYR A 268 -11.59 -14.11 -19.17
C TYR A 268 -11.23 -14.44 -17.72
N ASN A 269 -12.22 -14.83 -16.92
CA ASN A 269 -12.04 -15.19 -15.51
C ASN A 269 -11.28 -14.17 -14.65
N ASN A 270 -11.35 -12.87 -14.96
CA ASN A 270 -10.83 -11.83 -14.08
C ASN A 270 -11.89 -11.45 -13.04
N PHE A 271 -11.42 -11.04 -11.85
CA PHE A 271 -12.26 -10.44 -10.82
C PHE A 271 -11.97 -8.95 -10.73
N TYR A 272 -12.98 -8.13 -11.04
CA TYR A 272 -12.94 -6.68 -10.92
C TYR A 272 -13.75 -6.26 -9.71
N ASP A 273 -13.08 -5.83 -8.63
CA ASP A 273 -13.65 -5.41 -7.36
C ASP A 273 -13.56 -3.89 -7.22
N GLY A 274 -14.37 -3.20 -8.01
CA GLY A 274 -14.46 -1.75 -8.00
C GLY A 274 -13.52 -1.04 -8.96
N ALA A 275 -14.08 -0.03 -9.62
CA ALA A 275 -13.34 1.00 -10.33
C ALA A 275 -14.07 2.33 -10.18
N VAL A 276 -13.34 3.39 -9.83
CA VAL A 276 -13.91 4.71 -9.56
C VAL A 276 -14.56 5.31 -10.81
N GLU A 277 -13.88 5.19 -11.96
CA GLU A 277 -14.32 5.85 -13.20
C GLU A 277 -14.83 4.86 -14.24
N SER A 278 -14.05 3.84 -14.60
CA SER A 278 -14.43 2.90 -15.67
C SER A 278 -13.63 1.60 -15.73
N GLY A 279 -14.19 0.59 -16.41
CA GLY A 279 -13.57 -0.69 -16.68
C GLY A 279 -12.83 -0.81 -18.02
N ILE A 280 -13.20 -1.84 -18.78
CA ILE A 280 -12.68 -2.15 -20.11
C ILE A 280 -13.17 -1.09 -21.11
N ASN A 281 -12.24 -0.40 -21.76
CA ASN A 281 -12.55 0.63 -22.75
C ASN A 281 -12.02 0.24 -24.13
N SER A 282 -12.89 -0.35 -24.96
CA SER A 282 -12.59 -0.80 -26.33
C SER A 282 -12.72 0.36 -27.31
N ARG A 283 -11.65 0.73 -28.01
CA ARG A 283 -11.55 1.95 -28.83
C ARG A 283 -10.93 1.65 -30.19
N MET A 284 -11.13 2.57 -31.14
CA MET A 284 -10.43 2.55 -32.43
C MET A 284 -10.50 1.20 -33.16
N GLY A 285 -11.69 0.60 -33.23
CA GLY A 285 -11.92 -0.67 -33.92
C GLY A 285 -11.36 -1.91 -33.22
N ALA A 286 -10.82 -1.80 -32.00
CA ALA A 286 -10.45 -2.96 -31.18
C ALA A 286 -11.64 -3.93 -31.06
N VAL A 287 -11.38 -5.24 -31.06
CA VAL A 287 -12.42 -6.25 -30.79
C VAL A 287 -11.99 -7.10 -29.60
N ILE A 288 -12.81 -7.12 -28.55
CA ILE A 288 -12.46 -7.78 -27.29
C ILE A 288 -13.49 -8.87 -26.97
N ARG A 289 -13.04 -10.11 -26.78
CA ARG A 289 -13.85 -11.18 -26.17
C ARG A 289 -13.76 -11.06 -24.65
N ILE A 290 -14.90 -10.89 -23.98
CA ILE A 290 -15.02 -10.70 -22.53
C ILE A 290 -15.89 -11.83 -21.99
N GLU A 291 -15.26 -12.83 -21.38
CA GLU A 291 -15.89 -14.12 -21.06
C GLU A 291 -15.73 -14.52 -19.60
N GLN A 292 -16.82 -14.85 -18.91
CA GLN A 292 -16.80 -15.38 -17.54
C GLN A 292 -15.96 -14.56 -16.57
N ASN A 293 -16.02 -13.24 -16.65
CA ASN A 293 -15.45 -12.33 -15.65
C ASN A 293 -16.51 -11.98 -14.61
N HIS A 294 -16.04 -11.65 -13.40
CA HIS A 294 -16.90 -11.12 -12.33
C HIS A 294 -16.58 -9.64 -12.15
N PHE A 295 -17.53 -8.78 -12.51
CA PHE A 295 -17.47 -7.35 -12.27
C PHE A 295 -18.33 -6.99 -11.06
N ALA A 296 -17.75 -6.37 -10.06
CA ALA A 296 -18.43 -5.96 -8.82
C ALA A 296 -18.14 -4.48 -8.51
N ASN A 297 -19.13 -3.77 -7.97
CA ASN A 297 -18.96 -2.46 -7.31
C ASN A 297 -18.31 -1.37 -8.18
N MET A 298 -18.56 -1.37 -9.49
CA MET A 298 -17.83 -0.49 -10.40
C MET A 298 -18.74 0.26 -11.37
N LYS A 299 -18.21 1.38 -11.86
CA LYS A 299 -18.82 2.19 -12.91
C LYS A 299 -18.36 1.72 -14.29
N ASN A 300 -19.28 1.67 -15.25
CA ASN A 300 -19.01 1.38 -16.66
C ASN A 300 -18.00 0.22 -16.90
N PRO A 301 -18.32 -1.03 -16.52
CA PRO A 301 -17.44 -2.19 -16.69
C PRO A 301 -16.92 -2.41 -18.11
N VAL A 302 -17.77 -2.17 -19.11
CA VAL A 302 -17.44 -2.32 -20.52
C VAL A 302 -18.01 -1.14 -21.29
N MET A 303 -17.14 -0.42 -21.99
CA MET A 303 -17.51 0.76 -22.74
C MET A 303 -16.59 1.00 -23.93
N SER A 304 -16.96 1.99 -24.75
CA SER A 304 -16.15 2.58 -25.81
C SER A 304 -16.32 4.09 -25.76
N MET A 305 -15.34 4.80 -25.20
CA MET A 305 -15.39 6.25 -24.99
C MET A 305 -14.05 6.94 -25.30
N TYR A 306 -14.12 8.26 -25.51
CA TYR A 306 -12.99 9.19 -25.55
C TYR A 306 -12.01 9.04 -26.73
N SER A 307 -12.41 8.35 -27.81
CA SER A 307 -11.66 8.18 -29.07
C SER A 307 -12.46 8.68 -30.27
N GLN A 308 -11.78 8.86 -31.41
CA GLN A 308 -12.44 9.22 -32.68
C GLN A 308 -13.38 8.13 -33.21
N GLN A 309 -13.11 6.87 -32.89
CA GLN A 309 -13.93 5.72 -33.31
C GLN A 309 -14.13 4.75 -32.15
N ILE A 310 -15.29 4.09 -32.17
CA ILE A 310 -15.60 3.06 -31.20
C ILE A 310 -14.77 1.79 -31.42
N GLY A 311 -14.60 1.00 -30.37
CA GLY A 311 -14.27 -0.42 -30.47
C GLY A 311 -15.52 -1.30 -30.33
N TYR A 312 -15.29 -2.61 -30.28
CA TYR A 312 -16.30 -3.64 -30.19
C TYR A 312 -15.97 -4.65 -29.09
N TRP A 313 -17.00 -5.34 -28.60
CA TRP A 313 -16.88 -6.39 -27.60
C TRP A 313 -17.85 -7.55 -27.85
N GLN A 314 -17.43 -8.73 -27.41
CA GLN A 314 -18.26 -9.92 -27.28
C GLN A 314 -18.40 -10.25 -25.79
N LEU A 315 -19.62 -10.28 -25.26
CA LEU A 315 -19.90 -10.64 -23.87
C LEU A 315 -20.38 -12.09 -23.80
N ILE A 316 -19.79 -12.88 -22.90
CA ILE A 316 -20.14 -14.29 -22.69
C ILE A 316 -20.14 -14.58 -21.19
N ASP A 317 -21.29 -14.91 -20.62
CA ASP A 317 -21.44 -15.45 -19.25
C ASP A 317 -20.70 -14.66 -18.15
N ASN A 318 -20.67 -13.33 -18.23
CA ASN A 318 -20.09 -12.48 -17.18
C ASN A 318 -21.10 -12.22 -16.04
N ILE A 319 -20.59 -12.02 -14.83
CA ILE A 319 -21.37 -11.49 -13.69
C ILE A 319 -21.18 -9.99 -13.63
N PHE A 320 -22.29 -9.25 -13.53
CA PHE A 320 -22.32 -7.81 -13.29
C PHE A 320 -23.08 -7.55 -11.98
N GLU A 321 -22.32 -7.36 -10.90
CA GLU A 321 -22.82 -7.17 -9.54
C GLU A 321 -22.65 -5.71 -9.11
N ASN A 322 -23.73 -5.07 -8.66
CA ASN A 322 -23.70 -3.68 -8.19
C ASN A 322 -23.01 -2.72 -9.18
N ILE A 323 -23.51 -2.67 -10.41
CA ILE A 323 -22.95 -1.86 -11.50
C ILE A 323 -23.73 -0.57 -11.69
N SER A 324 -22.99 0.54 -11.81
CA SER A 324 -23.50 1.83 -12.22
C SER A 324 -23.12 2.13 -13.67
N TRP A 325 -24.12 2.41 -14.50
CA TRP A 325 -23.94 2.76 -15.90
C TRP A 325 -24.12 4.28 -16.08
N GLU A 326 -23.11 4.94 -16.61
CA GLU A 326 -23.16 6.37 -16.90
C GLU A 326 -22.85 6.63 -18.37
N PRO A 327 -23.71 7.37 -19.09
CA PRO A 327 -23.48 7.67 -20.50
C PRO A 327 -22.29 8.62 -20.68
N GLY A 328 -21.54 8.41 -21.76
CA GLY A 328 -20.46 9.31 -22.17
C GLY A 328 -20.94 10.45 -23.07
N ALA A 329 -19.98 11.22 -23.60
CA ALA A 329 -20.23 12.22 -24.63
C ALA A 329 -20.85 11.60 -25.91
N PRO A 330 -21.54 12.39 -26.77
CA PRO A 330 -22.10 11.87 -28.01
C PRO A 330 -21.11 11.03 -28.83
N GLY A 331 -21.54 9.85 -29.28
CA GLY A 331 -20.69 8.87 -29.97
C GLY A 331 -20.03 7.83 -29.05
N SER A 332 -20.17 7.98 -27.72
CA SER A 332 -19.79 6.95 -26.74
C SER A 332 -20.80 5.81 -26.72
N VAL A 333 -20.33 4.59 -26.42
CA VAL A 333 -21.17 3.40 -26.26
C VAL A 333 -20.83 2.72 -24.93
N ILE A 334 -21.85 2.26 -24.20
CA ILE A 334 -21.72 1.45 -22.98
C ILE A 334 -22.44 0.12 -23.15
N ALA A 335 -22.06 -0.89 -22.38
CA ALA A 335 -22.65 -2.22 -22.45
C ALA A 335 -23.84 -2.43 -21.48
N ASP A 336 -24.62 -1.37 -21.22
CA ASP A 336 -25.79 -1.37 -20.31
C ASP A 336 -26.93 -2.29 -20.75
N SER A 337 -27.00 -2.60 -22.06
CA SER A 337 -27.91 -3.59 -22.64
C SER A 337 -27.43 -5.05 -22.49
N TYR A 338 -26.21 -5.25 -21.99
CA TYR A 338 -25.55 -6.56 -21.89
C TYR A 338 -25.47 -7.31 -23.24
N GLN A 339 -25.46 -6.58 -24.37
CA GLN A 339 -25.33 -7.14 -25.70
C GLN A 339 -23.91 -7.01 -26.26
N SER A 340 -23.52 -8.02 -27.04
CA SER A 340 -22.31 -7.98 -27.86
C SER A 340 -22.47 -7.00 -29.02
N THR A 341 -21.40 -6.25 -29.31
CA THR A 341 -21.31 -5.34 -30.46
C THR A 341 -20.37 -5.87 -31.55
N GLY A 342 -19.62 -6.93 -31.26
CA GLY A 342 -18.81 -7.68 -32.21
C GLY A 342 -18.58 -9.11 -31.72
N GLU A 343 -17.84 -9.88 -32.51
CA GLU A 343 -17.47 -11.26 -32.18
C GLU A 343 -15.98 -11.47 -32.43
N LEU A 344 -15.34 -12.24 -31.55
CA LEU A 344 -13.95 -12.61 -31.69
C LEU A 344 -13.75 -14.09 -31.36
N ASN A 345 -13.29 -14.85 -32.36
CA ASN A 345 -12.76 -16.18 -32.16
C ASN A 345 -11.27 -16.09 -31.81
N VAL A 346 -10.87 -16.70 -30.71
CA VAL A 346 -9.47 -16.77 -30.27
C VAL A 346 -8.78 -18.00 -30.87
N PRO A 347 -7.49 -17.92 -31.24
CA PRO A 347 -6.81 -18.99 -31.97
C PRO A 347 -6.26 -20.13 -31.11
N TYR A 348 -6.31 -20.02 -29.78
CA TYR A 348 -5.75 -20.97 -28.82
C TYR A 348 -6.83 -21.71 -28.02
N ASN A 349 -6.49 -22.88 -27.50
CA ASN A 349 -7.33 -23.63 -26.57
C ASN A 349 -7.04 -23.20 -25.12
N TYR A 350 -8.09 -22.82 -24.39
CA TYR A 350 -8.03 -22.42 -22.98
C TYR A 350 -9.11 -23.11 -22.14
N GLN A 351 -9.78 -24.13 -22.68
CA GLN A 351 -10.92 -24.78 -22.04
C GLN A 351 -10.57 -25.42 -20.69
N SER A 352 -9.32 -25.86 -20.52
CA SER A 352 -8.80 -26.39 -19.24
C SER A 352 -8.53 -25.31 -18.19
N SER A 353 -8.37 -24.06 -18.61
CA SER A 353 -8.16 -22.89 -17.74
C SER A 353 -9.47 -22.19 -17.40
N LEU A 354 -10.51 -22.35 -18.23
CA LEU A 354 -11.80 -21.66 -18.05
C LEU A 354 -12.55 -22.19 -16.82
N ILE A 355 -12.74 -21.33 -15.82
CA ILE A 355 -13.49 -21.65 -14.60
C ILE A 355 -14.92 -21.09 -14.66
N PRO A 356 -15.93 -21.77 -14.08
CA PRO A 356 -17.29 -21.23 -14.01
C PRO A 356 -17.32 -19.84 -13.36
N VAL A 357 -18.07 -18.91 -13.96
CA VAL A 357 -18.08 -17.49 -13.54
C VAL A 357 -18.41 -17.28 -12.05
N GLN A 358 -19.27 -18.12 -11.46
CA GLN A 358 -19.68 -18.04 -10.05
C GLN A 358 -18.54 -18.36 -9.07
N GLN A 359 -17.48 -19.04 -9.53
CA GLN A 359 -16.32 -19.42 -8.74
C GLN A 359 -15.12 -18.51 -8.99
N VAL A 360 -15.23 -17.55 -9.94
CA VAL A 360 -14.13 -16.66 -10.34
C VAL A 360 -13.61 -15.84 -9.18
N LYS A 361 -14.49 -15.15 -8.44
CA LYS A 361 -14.09 -14.32 -7.31
C LYS A 361 -13.21 -15.08 -6.32
N GLU A 362 -13.71 -16.19 -5.78
CA GLU A 362 -12.99 -16.96 -4.76
C GLU A 362 -11.72 -17.62 -5.32
N THR A 363 -11.73 -18.07 -6.58
CA THR A 363 -10.55 -18.67 -7.21
C THR A 363 -9.47 -17.62 -7.45
N VAL A 364 -9.82 -16.44 -7.98
CA VAL A 364 -8.88 -15.35 -8.22
C VAL A 364 -8.30 -14.82 -6.92
N LEU A 365 -9.12 -14.59 -5.88
CA LEU A 365 -8.63 -14.16 -4.57
C LEU A 365 -7.65 -15.17 -3.95
N ARG A 366 -7.84 -16.46 -4.23
CA ARG A 366 -6.96 -17.53 -3.75
C ARG A 366 -5.61 -17.58 -4.46
N TYR A 367 -5.60 -17.41 -5.78
CA TYR A 367 -4.44 -17.72 -6.63
C TYR A 367 -3.75 -16.50 -7.24
N ALA A 368 -4.35 -15.31 -7.28
CA ALA A 368 -3.67 -14.13 -7.83
C ALA A 368 -2.60 -13.57 -6.89
N GLY A 369 -1.53 -13.03 -7.48
CA GLY A 369 -0.42 -12.35 -6.82
C GLY A 369 0.76 -13.27 -6.48
N VAL A 370 1.70 -12.70 -5.73
CA VAL A 370 2.97 -13.36 -5.37
C VAL A 370 2.80 -14.49 -4.36
N GLY A 371 3.76 -15.41 -4.32
CA GLY A 371 3.83 -16.51 -3.35
C GLY A 371 2.86 -17.66 -3.63
N LYS A 372 2.40 -17.80 -4.87
CA LYS A 372 1.38 -18.78 -5.29
C LYS A 372 1.92 -19.89 -6.19
N ILE A 373 3.11 -19.67 -6.76
CA ILE A 373 3.80 -20.62 -7.62
C ILE A 373 5.01 -21.20 -6.90
N GLU A 374 5.42 -22.40 -7.31
CA GLU A 374 6.63 -23.01 -6.79
C GLU A 374 7.86 -22.26 -7.32
N THR A 375 8.81 -22.03 -6.42
CA THR A 375 10.12 -21.47 -6.75
C THR A 375 11.20 -22.35 -6.13
N PRO A 376 12.43 -22.34 -6.66
CA PRO A 376 13.54 -23.04 -6.03
C PRO A 376 13.71 -22.60 -4.57
N PRO A 377 14.19 -23.48 -3.68
CA PRO A 377 14.49 -23.12 -2.30
C PRO A 377 15.39 -21.87 -2.24
N SER A 378 15.00 -20.89 -1.43
CA SER A 378 15.81 -19.68 -1.24
C SER A 378 17.18 -20.07 -0.67
N PRO A 379 18.30 -19.60 -1.25
CA PRO A 379 19.62 -19.79 -0.67
C PRO A 379 19.85 -18.95 0.61
N GLY A 380 18.81 -18.31 1.15
CA GLY A 380 18.87 -17.26 2.15
C GLY A 380 18.57 -15.90 1.53
N LEU A 381 18.17 -14.91 2.34
CA LEU A 381 18.08 -13.53 1.89
C LEU A 381 19.42 -13.11 1.27
N CYS A 382 19.35 -12.35 0.18
CA CYS A 382 20.53 -11.68 -0.35
C CYS A 382 21.30 -10.99 0.79
N PRO A 383 22.63 -11.14 0.85
CA PRO A 383 23.44 -10.37 1.78
C PRO A 383 23.12 -8.90 1.59
N ALA A 384 23.11 -8.12 2.68
CA ALA A 384 23.10 -6.67 2.55
C ALA A 384 24.21 -6.28 1.56
N PRO A 385 23.94 -5.38 0.59
CA PRO A 385 24.93 -5.00 -0.41
C PRO A 385 26.25 -4.67 0.28
N GLU A 386 27.35 -5.25 -0.21
CA GLU A 386 28.68 -4.91 0.30
C GLU A 386 28.87 -3.40 0.16
N PRO A 387 29.29 -2.69 1.22
CA PRO A 387 29.53 -1.26 1.14
C PRO A 387 30.58 -1.00 0.06
N GLU A 388 30.27 -0.13 -0.90
CA GLU A 388 31.25 0.30 -1.90
C GLU A 388 32.52 0.80 -1.19
N THR A 389 33.70 0.27 -1.55
CA THR A 389 34.98 0.73 -1.00
C THR A 389 35.27 2.15 -1.47
N THR A 390 34.95 3.16 -0.65
CA THR A 390 35.39 4.55 -0.83
C THR A 390 36.68 4.80 -0.04
N ALA A 391 37.67 5.41 -0.68
CA ALA A 391 38.75 6.12 0.03
C ALA A 391 38.15 7.30 0.85
N PRO A 392 38.92 7.84 1.81
CA PRO A 392 38.79 7.60 3.26
C PRO A 392 37.45 8.01 3.89
N GLU A 393 36.92 7.06 4.68
CA GLU A 393 35.86 6.99 5.70
C GLU A 393 34.82 8.12 5.91
N GLU A 394 33.55 7.77 5.59
CA GLU A 394 32.35 8.08 6.40
C GLU A 394 31.40 6.84 6.44
N PRO A 395 30.57 6.68 7.50
CA PRO A 395 30.11 5.38 8.03
C PRO A 395 28.82 4.82 7.40
N THR A 396 28.64 3.49 7.57
CA THR A 396 27.63 2.57 7.02
C THR A 396 26.15 2.88 7.35
N PRO A 397 25.18 2.63 6.42
CA PRO A 397 23.76 2.75 6.69
C PRO A 397 23.11 1.42 7.16
N PRO A 398 21.94 1.48 7.82
CA PRO A 398 21.46 0.40 8.71
C PRO A 398 20.01 -0.09 8.39
N PRO A 399 19.31 -0.92 9.23
CA PRO A 399 18.29 -1.89 8.76
C PRO A 399 16.88 -1.34 8.47
N VAL A 400 16.05 -2.07 7.69
CA VAL A 400 14.82 -1.53 7.05
C VAL A 400 13.48 -1.81 7.76
N PRO A 401 12.69 -0.73 7.99
CA PRO A 401 11.26 -0.65 8.32
C PRO A 401 10.14 -1.56 7.76
N ILE A 402 9.49 -2.41 8.61
CA ILE A 402 8.14 -3.01 8.51
C ILE A 402 7.03 -1.95 8.72
N ASP A 403 6.58 -1.27 7.68
CA ASP A 403 5.51 -0.28 7.81
C ASP A 403 4.13 -0.92 8.10
N PRO A 404 3.38 -0.44 9.11
CA PRO A 404 2.02 -0.92 9.36
C PRO A 404 1.04 -0.22 8.42
N VAL A 405 0.69 -0.88 7.31
CA VAL A 405 -0.21 -0.34 6.26
C VAL A 405 -1.71 -0.48 6.62
N GLU A 406 -2.06 -0.96 7.82
CA GLU A 406 -3.43 -0.94 8.34
C GLU A 406 -3.52 -0.10 9.62
N PRO A 407 -4.57 0.74 9.80
CA PRO A 407 -4.82 1.42 11.06
C PRO A 407 -4.94 0.38 12.20
N PRO A 408 -4.29 0.59 13.36
CA PRO A 408 -4.37 -0.37 14.45
C PRO A 408 -5.81 -0.46 14.97
N VAL A 409 -6.32 -1.67 15.19
CA VAL A 409 -7.62 -1.87 15.87
C VAL A 409 -7.54 -1.60 17.37
N ALA A 410 -6.32 -1.65 17.93
CA ALA A 410 -6.00 -1.32 19.31
C ALA A 410 -4.49 -1.01 19.41
N VAL A 411 -4.10 -0.19 20.39
CA VAL A 411 -2.71 0.14 20.68
C VAL A 411 -2.40 -0.23 22.13
N ASN A 412 -1.29 -0.91 22.34
CA ASN A 412 -0.80 -1.23 23.68
C ASN A 412 0.00 -0.05 24.21
N TRP A 413 -0.63 0.76 25.07
CA TRP A 413 -0.03 1.98 25.59
C TRP A 413 0.77 1.72 26.87
N ASN A 414 1.95 2.32 26.92
CA ASN A 414 2.58 2.67 28.19
C ASN A 414 2.13 4.07 28.60
N ILE A 415 1.86 4.27 29.89
CA ILE A 415 1.12 5.42 30.40
C ILE A 415 1.82 5.99 31.61
N TYR A 416 2.07 7.30 31.59
CA TYR A 416 2.30 8.13 32.77
C TYR A 416 1.16 9.16 32.84
N ALA A 417 0.22 8.96 33.77
CA ALA A 417 -1.02 9.76 33.87
C ALA A 417 -0.89 11.00 34.77
N ALA A 418 0.31 11.32 35.24
CA ALA A 418 0.63 12.45 36.14
C ALA A 418 -0.25 12.62 37.42
N ASP A 419 -1.02 11.60 37.82
CA ASP A 419 -1.68 11.53 39.13
C ASP A 419 -0.66 11.50 40.30
N LEU A 420 0.54 11.00 40.01
CA LEU A 420 1.67 10.91 40.93
C LEU A 420 2.90 11.56 40.29
N GLU A 421 3.81 12.07 41.10
CA GLU A 421 5.13 12.48 40.62
C GLU A 421 5.88 11.30 39.96
N PRO A 422 6.76 11.55 38.98
CA PRO A 422 7.28 10.48 38.12
C PRO A 422 8.15 9.45 38.87
N PHE A 423 8.70 9.82 40.03
CA PHE A 423 9.52 8.95 40.88
C PHE A 423 8.72 8.10 41.88
N ALA A 424 7.42 8.34 42.00
CA ALA A 424 6.56 7.58 42.90
C ALA A 424 6.32 6.17 42.36
N ASN A 425 6.28 5.18 43.24
CA ASN A 425 6.00 3.81 42.86
C ASN A 425 4.60 3.67 42.25
N GLY A 426 4.53 3.10 41.06
CA GLY A 426 3.30 2.97 40.29
C GLY A 426 2.87 4.22 39.53
N ALA A 427 3.73 5.23 39.40
CA ALA A 427 3.48 6.39 38.55
C ALA A 427 3.33 6.00 37.06
N VAL A 428 3.98 4.91 36.63
CA VAL A 428 3.92 4.40 35.25
C VAL A 428 3.11 3.11 35.21
N THR A 429 2.22 2.99 34.24
CA THR A 429 1.60 1.70 33.86
C THR A 429 2.17 1.30 32.50
N LEU A 430 2.86 0.15 32.44
CA LEU A 430 3.39 -0.38 31.19
C LEU A 430 2.30 -1.09 30.37
N ALA A 431 2.58 -1.30 29.10
CA ALA A 431 1.67 -1.93 28.14
C ALA A 431 1.18 -3.33 28.55
N ASP A 432 1.95 -4.06 29.37
CA ASP A 432 1.59 -5.36 29.92
C ASP A 432 0.75 -5.27 31.21
N GLY A 433 0.41 -4.04 31.64
CA GLY A 433 -0.32 -3.74 32.87
C GLY A 433 0.53 -3.69 34.13
N SER A 434 1.85 -3.91 34.03
CA SER A 434 2.74 -3.80 35.18
C SER A 434 2.94 -2.35 35.60
N LEU A 435 3.12 -2.15 36.91
CA LEU A 435 3.35 -0.84 37.49
C LEU A 435 4.86 -0.58 37.64
N GLY A 436 5.28 0.61 37.24
CA GLY A 436 6.65 1.08 37.29
C GLY A 436 6.75 2.54 37.76
N GLN A 437 7.95 3.10 37.64
CA GLN A 437 8.24 4.49 37.96
C GLN A 437 9.44 4.95 37.12
N PHE A 438 9.57 6.25 36.91
CA PHE A 438 10.82 6.81 36.42
C PHE A 438 11.89 6.78 37.52
N THR A 439 13.14 6.83 37.10
CA THR A 439 14.29 6.93 37.99
C THR A 439 14.94 8.30 37.86
N ALA A 440 15.39 8.86 38.98
CA ALA A 440 16.14 10.11 38.96
C ALA A 440 17.50 9.86 38.31
N GLN A 441 17.85 10.65 37.30
CA GLN A 441 19.19 10.58 36.72
C GLN A 441 20.25 10.92 37.78
N GLN A 442 21.41 10.28 37.68
CA GLN A 442 22.54 10.55 38.54
C GLN A 442 23.57 11.42 37.82
N SER A 443 24.05 12.46 38.50
CA SER A 443 25.19 13.27 38.07
C SER A 443 26.31 13.10 39.08
N GLY A 444 27.46 12.56 38.65
CA GLY A 444 28.59 12.26 39.55
C GLY A 444 28.27 11.24 40.65
N GLY A 445 27.27 10.37 40.46
CA GLY A 445 26.85 9.35 41.44
C GLY A 445 25.86 9.83 42.49
N VAL A 446 25.38 11.07 42.40
CA VAL A 446 24.33 11.63 43.26
C VAL A 446 23.06 11.77 42.44
N ALA A 447 21.92 11.32 42.99
CA ALA A 447 20.62 11.51 42.36
C ALA A 447 20.30 13.01 42.26
N GLU A 448 19.84 13.41 41.08
CA GLU A 448 19.31 14.75 40.86
C GLU A 448 18.14 15.06 41.80
N PRO A 449 17.98 16.32 42.24
CA PRO A 449 16.84 16.74 43.03
C PRO A 449 15.53 16.45 42.30
N ASN A 450 14.47 16.20 43.04
CA ASN A 450 13.13 16.10 42.47
C ASN A 450 12.53 17.50 42.30
N LEU A 451 12.36 17.91 41.04
CA LEU A 451 11.72 19.18 40.68
C LEU A 451 10.32 19.00 40.08
N PHE A 452 9.74 17.80 40.26
CA PHE A 452 8.37 17.48 39.92
C PHE A 452 7.50 17.61 41.17
N SER A 453 6.29 18.13 41.03
CA SER A 453 5.33 18.27 42.12
C SER A 453 3.93 17.94 41.62
N ALA A 454 3.32 16.90 42.19
CA ALA A 454 1.93 16.56 41.89
C ALA A 454 0.99 17.63 42.46
N ASN A 455 0.09 18.15 41.62
CA ASN A 455 -0.82 19.23 41.98
C ASN A 455 -2.11 18.73 42.66
N GLY A 456 -2.39 17.43 42.55
CA GLY A 456 -3.59 16.79 43.12
C GLY A 456 -4.85 16.98 42.27
N ASP A 457 -4.71 17.47 41.05
CA ASP A 457 -5.78 17.67 40.05
C ASP A 457 -5.60 16.81 38.78
N GLY A 458 -4.71 15.81 38.84
CA GLY A 458 -4.33 14.97 37.69
C GLY A 458 -3.11 15.49 36.93
N THR A 459 -2.51 16.61 37.36
CA THR A 459 -1.31 17.16 36.73
C THR A 459 -0.09 17.16 37.64
N VAL A 460 1.10 17.19 37.03
CA VAL A 460 2.39 17.40 37.70
C VAL A 460 3.09 18.62 37.13
N THR A 461 3.42 19.57 38.01
CA THR A 461 4.29 20.69 37.65
C THR A 461 5.75 20.25 37.66
N PHE A 462 6.48 20.56 36.59
CA PHE A 462 7.93 20.57 36.56
C PHE A 462 8.41 22.02 36.71
N ASP A 463 9.26 22.34 37.69
CA ASP A 463 9.76 23.71 37.91
C ASP A 463 11.24 23.73 38.32
N SER A 464 12.11 24.16 37.39
CA SER A 464 13.54 24.38 37.63
C SER A 464 13.92 25.85 37.83
N THR A 465 12.95 26.75 37.99
CA THR A 465 13.20 28.20 38.15
C THR A 465 13.78 28.57 39.52
N ALA A 466 13.60 27.71 40.53
CA ALA A 466 14.02 27.99 41.90
C ALA A 466 15.56 28.01 42.11
N SER A 467 16.31 27.26 41.30
CA SER A 467 17.78 27.19 41.37
C SER A 467 18.37 26.87 40.00
N GLY A 468 19.08 27.83 39.40
CA GLY A 468 19.63 27.69 38.04
C GLY A 468 20.77 26.67 37.88
N SER A 469 21.24 26.06 38.98
CA SER A 469 22.20 24.95 38.97
C SER A 469 21.54 23.58 39.01
N ASP A 470 20.28 23.51 39.46
CA ASP A 470 19.63 22.24 39.73
C ASP A 470 19.07 21.68 38.43
N ARG A 471 19.23 20.38 38.25
CA ARG A 471 18.68 19.60 37.13
C ARG A 471 17.85 18.50 37.73
N SER A 472 16.79 18.11 37.03
CA SER A 472 15.94 17.00 37.43
C SER A 472 15.47 16.30 36.18
N ARG A 473 15.90 15.05 36.03
CA ARG A 473 15.56 14.20 34.89
C ARG A 473 14.96 12.91 35.38
N ALA A 474 13.71 12.70 35.01
CA ALA A 474 12.97 11.46 35.21
C ALA A 474 13.20 10.56 34.00
N LYS A 475 13.94 9.47 34.19
CA LYS A 475 14.36 8.55 33.13
C LYS A 475 13.75 7.17 33.31
N LEU A 476 13.14 6.66 32.25
CA LEU A 476 12.64 5.29 32.15
C LEU A 476 13.43 4.57 31.05
N ASP A 477 14.15 3.52 31.41
CA ASP A 477 14.94 2.73 30.46
C ASP A 477 14.09 1.67 29.73
N ASN A 478 14.59 1.18 28.59
CA ASN A 478 14.02 0.09 27.80
C ASN A 478 12.61 0.38 27.26
N VAL A 479 12.45 1.54 26.63
CA VAL A 479 11.15 1.99 26.08
C VAL A 479 10.88 1.49 24.66
N VAL A 480 11.88 0.89 24.01
CA VAL A 480 11.74 0.17 22.73
C VAL A 480 12.42 -1.20 22.78
N ALA A 481 11.99 -2.12 21.93
CA ALA A 481 12.69 -3.38 21.73
C ALA A 481 14.16 -3.17 21.29
N ALA A 482 15.09 -3.80 22.01
CA ALA A 482 16.54 -3.78 21.72
C ALA A 482 16.99 -5.11 21.06
N ASP A 483 16.33 -5.47 19.97
CA ASP A 483 16.42 -6.75 19.25
C ASP A 483 17.32 -6.75 18.00
N GLY A 484 18.01 -5.65 17.70
CA GLY A 484 18.81 -5.51 16.47
C GLY A 484 18.00 -5.22 15.21
N VAL A 485 16.67 -5.19 15.30
CA VAL A 485 15.78 -5.07 14.15
C VAL A 485 15.45 -3.60 13.93
N TYR A 486 15.63 -3.15 12.69
CA TYR A 486 15.03 -1.92 12.20
C TYR A 486 14.01 -2.29 11.12
N PRO A 487 12.82 -1.66 11.06
CA PRO A 487 12.46 -0.37 11.66
C PRO A 487 12.56 -0.40 13.15
N LYS A 488 12.83 0.76 13.73
CA LYS A 488 12.26 1.02 15.04
C LYS A 488 11.25 2.11 14.90
N TYR A 489 10.04 1.82 15.36
CA TYR A 489 9.01 2.81 15.45
C TYR A 489 8.88 3.30 16.88
N PHE A 490 8.43 4.54 17.01
CA PHE A 490 8.05 5.10 18.29
C PHE A 490 6.95 6.13 18.06
N THR A 491 5.88 6.01 18.81
CA THR A 491 4.82 7.01 18.88
C THR A 491 4.78 7.55 20.30
N LEU A 492 4.89 8.87 20.45
CA LEU A 492 4.81 9.59 21.73
C LEU A 492 3.70 10.62 21.66
N LEU A 493 2.81 10.64 22.65
CA LEU A 493 1.84 11.69 22.85
C LEU A 493 1.99 12.29 24.25
N MET A 494 1.84 13.61 24.36
CA MET A 494 1.96 14.32 25.63
C MET A 494 0.90 15.41 25.74
N GLY A 495 0.15 15.40 26.83
CA GLY A 495 -0.68 16.51 27.27
C GLY A 495 0.16 17.47 28.11
N LEU A 496 0.45 18.67 27.60
CA LEU A 496 1.30 19.64 28.28
C LEU A 496 0.65 21.02 28.30
N LYS A 497 0.93 21.78 29.36
CA LYS A 497 0.55 23.19 29.47
C LYS A 497 1.74 24.05 29.88
N GLY A 498 2.04 25.07 29.09
CA GLY A 498 3.07 26.05 29.45
C GLY A 498 2.57 27.10 30.43
N ASN A 499 3.51 27.85 31.00
CA ASN A 499 3.20 28.97 31.88
C ASN A 499 3.16 30.30 31.12
N SER A 500 2.61 31.33 31.76
CA SER A 500 2.59 32.71 31.23
C SER A 500 3.92 33.45 31.37
N ASP A 501 4.92 32.85 32.01
CA ASP A 501 6.20 33.48 32.36
C ASP A 501 7.24 33.33 31.23
N ASN A 502 6.82 32.87 30.04
CA ASN A 502 7.66 32.60 28.87
C ASN A 502 8.86 31.70 29.17
N GLN A 503 8.72 30.78 30.12
CA GLN A 503 9.75 29.76 30.35
C GLN A 503 9.63 28.65 29.32
N ARG A 504 10.69 27.85 29.17
CA ARG A 504 10.55 26.54 28.52
C ARG A 504 9.62 25.67 29.37
N ILE A 505 8.82 24.84 28.74
CA ILE A 505 7.81 24.04 29.46
C ILE A 505 8.53 22.83 30.09
N ILE A 506 9.07 21.98 29.23
CA ILE A 506 9.84 20.80 29.60
C ILE A 506 10.76 20.41 28.43
N GLU A 507 11.77 19.60 28.73
CA GLU A 507 12.55 18.87 27.73
C GLU A 507 12.17 17.40 27.78
N THR A 508 12.05 16.78 26.60
CA THR A 508 11.83 15.35 26.46
C THR A 508 12.90 14.76 25.57
N GLU A 509 13.49 13.68 26.02
CA GLU A 509 14.51 12.96 25.25
C GLU A 509 14.11 11.50 25.11
N ILE A 510 14.11 11.03 23.86
CA ILE A 510 13.78 9.65 23.51
C ILE A 510 15.03 9.07 22.88
N ALA A 511 15.73 8.17 23.57
CA ALA A 511 16.84 7.43 23.00
C ALA A 511 16.36 6.05 22.56
N LEU A 512 16.66 5.69 21.31
CA LEU A 512 16.18 4.49 20.63
C LEU A 512 17.35 3.56 20.28
N GLY A 513 18.30 3.46 21.21
CA GLY A 513 19.48 2.61 21.10
C GLY A 513 19.14 1.13 21.17
N ASP A 514 19.99 0.33 20.55
CA ASP A 514 19.80 -1.10 20.34
C ASP A 514 20.93 -1.91 21.00
N SER A 515 20.65 -3.17 21.35
CA SER A 515 21.63 -4.00 22.03
C SER A 515 22.81 -4.31 21.10
N GLY A 516 24.03 -3.98 21.54
CA GLY A 516 25.25 -4.21 20.76
C GLY A 516 25.48 -3.24 19.59
N ALA A 517 24.64 -2.22 19.40
CA ALA A 517 24.86 -1.21 18.37
C ALA A 517 26.03 -0.26 18.73
N SER A 518 26.86 0.05 17.73
CA SER A 518 27.97 1.01 17.89
C SER A 518 27.52 2.47 17.89
N ALA A 519 26.28 2.73 17.44
CA ALA A 519 25.66 4.05 17.37
C ALA A 519 24.17 3.94 17.69
N GLY A 520 23.57 5.03 18.15
CA GLY A 520 22.15 5.10 18.49
C GLY A 520 21.65 6.52 18.32
N SER A 521 20.36 6.66 18.06
CA SER A 521 19.70 7.94 17.87
C SER A 521 18.93 8.33 19.10
N ARG A 522 18.81 9.64 19.30
CA ARG A 522 17.84 10.21 20.19
C ARG A 522 17.10 11.36 19.52
N LEU A 523 15.83 11.51 19.85
CA LEU A 523 15.10 12.74 19.60
C LEU A 523 15.14 13.57 20.87
N LYS A 524 15.62 14.82 20.75
CA LYS A 524 15.61 15.78 21.85
C LYS A 524 14.64 16.90 21.52
N VAL A 525 13.54 16.94 22.25
CA VAL A 525 12.45 17.90 22.08
C VAL A 525 12.52 18.93 23.21
N VAL A 526 12.59 20.21 22.85
CA VAL A 526 12.45 21.32 23.78
C VAL A 526 11.17 22.05 23.46
N PHE A 527 10.22 22.04 24.40
CA PHE A 527 8.98 22.81 24.30
C PHE A 527 9.25 24.23 24.80
N ARG A 528 9.46 25.17 23.87
CA ARG A 528 9.97 26.51 24.17
C ARG A 528 8.86 27.52 24.28
N GLY A 529 8.62 28.07 25.46
CA GLY A 529 7.86 29.32 25.62
C GLY A 529 8.73 30.57 25.50
N ASP A 530 10.05 30.41 25.32
CA ASP A 530 11.05 31.48 25.44
C ASP A 530 11.67 31.93 24.11
N GLY A 531 11.91 33.25 23.98
CA GLY A 531 12.72 33.84 22.93
C GLY A 531 12.17 33.72 21.51
N ASN A 532 13.03 33.99 20.52
CA ASN A 532 12.64 34.01 19.09
C ASN A 532 12.38 32.63 18.49
N ASN A 533 12.68 31.56 19.26
CA ASN A 533 12.43 30.18 18.87
C ASN A 533 11.33 29.56 19.74
N ALA A 534 10.43 30.37 20.31
CA ALA A 534 9.24 29.85 20.98
C ALA A 534 8.45 28.96 20.01
N GLY A 535 8.16 27.72 20.41
CA GLY A 535 7.65 26.64 19.54
C GLY A 535 8.19 25.26 19.98
N ILE A 536 8.05 24.26 19.11
CA ILE A 536 8.58 22.90 19.36
C ILE A 536 9.94 22.78 18.68
N GLN A 537 11.00 22.78 19.48
CA GLN A 537 12.36 22.68 18.96
C GLN A 537 12.86 21.23 19.01
N LEU A 538 13.22 20.68 17.86
CA LEU A 538 13.95 19.41 17.75
C LEU A 538 15.45 19.72 17.66
N GLU A 539 16.19 19.50 18.74
CA GLU A 539 17.61 19.87 18.82
C GLU A 539 18.50 18.90 18.03
N ASN A 540 19.17 19.42 16.99
CA ASN A 540 20.08 18.68 16.10
C ASN A 540 19.44 17.45 15.42
N ALA A 541 18.12 17.47 15.24
CA ALA A 541 17.37 16.36 14.66
C ALA A 541 17.41 16.33 13.12
N ASN A 542 17.84 17.42 12.46
CA ASN A 542 17.92 17.49 11.00
C ASN A 542 19.38 17.60 10.55
N ASN A 543 20.07 16.47 10.40
CA ASN A 543 21.44 16.42 9.89
C ASN A 543 22.40 17.31 10.70
N GLY A 544 22.28 17.25 12.04
CA GLY A 544 23.05 18.06 12.98
C GLY A 544 22.51 19.48 13.21
N SER A 545 21.48 19.90 12.47
CA SER A 545 20.81 21.20 12.66
C SER A 545 19.58 21.08 13.55
N SER A 546 19.36 22.08 14.40
CA SER A 546 18.13 22.21 15.17
C SER A 546 17.03 22.82 14.31
N VAL A 547 15.82 22.26 14.39
CA VAL A 547 14.63 22.77 13.71
C VAL A 547 13.61 23.17 14.76
N THR A 548 12.80 24.18 14.48
CA THR A 548 11.75 24.61 15.41
C THR A 548 10.48 24.84 14.60
N PHE A 549 9.42 24.14 14.99
CA PHE A 549 8.11 24.19 14.35
C PHE A 549 7.13 25.04 15.16
N GLY A 550 6.16 25.64 14.47
CA GLY A 550 5.14 26.50 15.08
C GLY A 550 5.72 27.75 15.74
N LYS A 551 6.73 28.39 15.14
CA LYS A 551 7.33 29.58 15.75
C LYS A 551 6.35 30.74 15.83
N ALA A 552 6.43 31.52 16.90
CA ALA A 552 5.56 32.68 17.14
C ALA A 552 5.50 33.72 15.99
N ASN A 553 6.47 33.71 15.07
CA ASN A 553 6.56 34.61 13.91
C ASN A 553 6.36 33.91 12.55
N GLU A 554 5.89 32.67 12.54
CA GLU A 554 5.57 31.88 11.35
C GLU A 554 4.04 31.70 11.21
N ALA A 555 3.56 31.28 10.04
CA ALA A 555 2.12 31.24 9.74
C ALA A 555 1.36 30.18 10.55
N ASP A 556 2.08 29.19 11.05
CA ASP A 556 1.68 28.04 11.85
C ASP A 556 2.06 28.20 13.34
N ALA A 557 2.29 29.44 13.79
CA ALA A 557 2.62 29.77 15.17
C ALA A 557 1.69 29.09 16.19
N ILE A 558 2.29 28.45 17.20
CA ILE A 558 1.55 27.87 18.32
C ILE A 558 1.78 28.69 19.59
N ASP A 559 0.69 28.98 20.29
CA ASP A 559 0.77 29.56 21.63
C ASP A 559 1.19 28.47 22.63
N MET A 560 2.40 28.61 23.14
CA MET A 560 3.04 27.68 24.07
C MET A 560 2.55 27.84 25.51
N THR A 561 1.73 28.85 25.82
CA THR A 561 1.10 29.02 27.14
C THR A 561 -0.19 28.20 27.30
N GLN A 562 -0.76 27.73 26.20
CA GLN A 562 -2.01 26.95 26.21
C GLN A 562 -1.73 25.47 26.45
N TYR A 563 -2.74 24.78 26.99
CA TYR A 563 -2.74 23.32 26.99
C TYR A 563 -2.84 22.80 25.56
N ARG A 564 -2.03 21.80 25.21
CA ARG A 564 -2.09 21.10 23.92
C ARG A 564 -1.71 19.64 24.07
N VAL A 565 -2.28 18.83 23.17
CA VAL A 565 -1.79 17.48 22.91
C VAL A 565 -0.72 17.54 21.82
N TYR A 566 0.51 17.23 22.19
CA TYR A 566 1.65 17.11 21.28
C TYR A 566 1.85 15.65 20.90
N HIS A 567 2.11 15.38 19.63
CA HIS A 567 2.30 14.02 19.14
C HIS A 567 3.51 13.94 18.21
N PHE A 568 4.38 12.98 18.47
CA PHE A 568 5.60 12.71 17.73
C PHE A 568 5.58 11.27 17.23
N THR A 569 5.87 11.08 15.95
CA THR A 569 6.16 9.76 15.39
C THR A 569 7.61 9.70 14.95
N ILE A 570 8.28 8.61 15.27
CA ILE A 570 9.64 8.31 14.84
C ILE A 570 9.61 6.99 14.08
N ALA A 571 10.11 6.98 12.85
CA ALA A 571 10.35 5.77 12.07
C ALA A 571 11.84 5.73 11.73
N LEU A 572 12.62 5.03 12.55
CA LEU A 572 14.05 4.84 12.31
C LEU A 572 14.24 3.77 11.24
N SER A 573 14.90 4.16 10.14
CA SER A 573 15.37 3.25 9.11
C SER A 573 16.77 2.70 9.38
N SER A 574 17.27 2.95 10.60
CA SER A 574 18.69 3.05 10.88
C SER A 574 18.94 3.42 12.36
N PRO A 575 19.99 2.95 13.08
CA PRO A 575 20.36 3.54 14.36
C PRO A 575 20.65 5.03 14.34
N THR A 576 20.86 5.67 13.17
CA THR A 576 21.19 7.10 13.04
C THR A 576 20.21 7.90 12.17
N THR A 577 19.33 7.25 11.42
CA THR A 577 18.53 7.86 10.35
C THR A 577 17.07 7.48 10.49
N GLY A 578 16.18 8.42 10.22
CA GLY A 578 14.76 8.11 10.25
C GLY A 578 13.90 9.30 9.87
N ASN A 579 12.60 9.11 10.00
CA ASN A 579 11.60 10.14 9.82
C ASN A 579 11.09 10.59 11.20
N VAL A 580 10.85 11.88 11.36
CA VAL A 580 10.17 12.44 12.54
C VAL A 580 9.04 13.34 12.06
N ALA A 581 7.81 13.02 12.47
CA ALA A 581 6.68 13.91 12.27
C ALA A 581 6.20 14.47 13.61
N VAL A 582 5.78 15.74 13.58
CA VAL A 582 5.26 16.47 14.74
C VAL A 582 3.84 16.87 14.41
N TYR A 583 2.90 16.44 15.24
CA TYR A 583 1.48 16.77 15.16
C TYR A 583 1.04 17.49 16.44
N VAL A 584 -0.02 18.26 16.32
CA VAL A 584 -0.66 18.94 17.45
C VAL A 584 -2.17 18.77 17.35
N GLU A 585 -2.82 18.56 18.49
CA GLU A 585 -4.29 18.58 18.63
C GLU A 585 -5.03 17.63 17.66
N GLY A 586 -4.46 16.45 17.41
CA GLY A 586 -5.09 15.43 16.57
C GLY A 586 -5.14 15.76 15.08
N ASN A 587 -4.52 16.85 14.63
CA ASN A 587 -4.48 17.21 13.22
C ASN A 587 -3.61 16.23 12.43
N ASN A 588 -4.20 15.50 11.48
CA ASN A 588 -3.48 14.50 10.68
C ASN A 588 -2.47 15.09 9.70
N THR A 589 -2.52 16.40 9.42
CA THR A 589 -1.43 17.11 8.74
C THR A 589 -0.36 17.48 9.78
N PRO A 590 0.90 17.04 9.61
CA PRO A 590 1.95 17.36 10.56
C PRO A 590 2.23 18.86 10.56
N LEU A 591 2.46 19.41 11.76
CA LEU A 591 3.03 20.75 11.96
C LEU A 591 4.46 20.82 11.39
N GLY A 592 5.16 19.69 11.40
CA GLY A 592 6.49 19.58 10.82
C GLY A 592 6.86 18.13 10.52
N LEU A 593 7.56 17.93 9.41
CA LEU A 593 8.05 16.63 8.98
C LEU A 593 9.54 16.72 8.64
N LEU A 594 10.31 15.79 9.17
CA LEU A 594 11.71 15.57 8.83
C LEU A 594 11.83 14.19 8.20
N GLU A 595 12.22 14.12 6.93
CA GLU A 595 12.33 12.87 6.17
C GLU A 595 13.78 12.49 5.91
N ALA A 596 14.09 11.21 6.12
CA ALA A 596 15.42 10.63 5.90
C ALA A 596 16.56 11.45 6.55
N VAL A 597 16.29 12.04 7.72
CA VAL A 597 17.25 12.88 8.42
C VAL A 597 18.19 12.05 9.28
N THR A 598 19.44 12.48 9.38
CA THR A 598 20.33 12.00 10.43
C THR A 598 19.90 12.61 11.75
N MET A 599 19.39 11.77 12.63
CA MET A 599 18.91 12.10 13.96
C MET A 599 20.07 12.48 14.89
N ARG A 600 19.76 13.17 15.99
CA ARG A 600 20.77 13.51 17.00
C ARG A 600 21.37 12.22 17.58
N PRO A 601 22.70 12.09 17.69
CA PRO A 601 23.31 10.90 18.29
C PRO A 601 23.01 10.81 19.78
N ALA A 602 22.70 9.59 20.24
CA ALA A 602 22.68 9.23 21.65
C ALA A 602 24.10 9.21 22.24
N SER A 603 24.23 9.13 23.57
CA SER A 603 25.53 9.12 24.22
C SER A 603 26.25 7.77 24.04
N ASN A 604 25.50 6.68 24.04
CA ASN A 604 25.95 5.33 23.67
C ASN A 604 24.97 4.69 22.69
N GLY A 605 25.45 3.75 21.87
CA GLY A 605 24.59 3.04 20.91
C GLY A 605 23.51 2.18 21.55
N SER A 606 23.68 1.80 22.82
CA SER A 606 22.71 1.05 23.62
C SER A 606 21.80 1.91 24.48
N ASP A 607 21.87 3.24 24.39
CA ASP A 607 21.02 4.14 25.17
C ASP A 607 19.57 4.00 24.71
N ASN A 608 18.73 3.39 25.55
CA ASN A 608 17.32 3.14 25.27
C ASN A 608 16.48 3.66 26.44
N TYR A 609 15.83 4.81 26.26
CA TYR A 609 15.05 5.44 27.32
C TYR A 609 14.09 6.52 26.83
N LEU A 610 13.08 6.80 27.65
CA LEU A 610 12.32 8.05 27.65
C LEU A 610 12.73 8.85 28.88
N GLN A 611 13.01 10.14 28.68
CA GLN A 611 13.39 11.05 29.75
C GLN A 611 12.56 12.33 29.68
N LEU A 612 12.12 12.79 30.86
CA LEU A 612 11.39 14.04 31.07
C LEU A 612 12.21 14.94 32.01
N GLY A 613 12.30 16.24 31.74
CA GLY A 613 12.86 17.20 32.69
C GLY A 613 13.76 18.28 32.06
N ASP A 614 14.90 18.57 32.69
CA ASP A 614 15.88 19.59 32.26
C ASP A 614 17.30 18.99 32.19
N ALA A 615 17.89 18.93 30.98
CA ALA A 615 19.30 18.55 30.78
C ALA A 615 20.24 19.72 30.43
N GLY A 616 19.76 20.97 30.46
CA GLY A 616 20.48 22.17 29.99
C GLY A 616 20.63 23.24 31.07
N ASN A 617 21.14 24.42 30.72
CA ASN A 617 21.30 25.55 31.67
C ASN A 617 20.15 26.56 31.61
N SER A 618 19.01 26.14 31.09
CA SER A 618 17.83 26.99 30.94
C SER A 618 16.82 26.67 32.02
N SER A 619 16.01 27.65 32.38
CA SER A 619 14.91 27.42 33.31
C SER A 619 13.69 26.86 32.58
N TYR A 620 13.08 25.87 33.20
CA TYR A 620 11.89 25.19 32.72
C TYR A 620 10.80 25.31 33.78
N LYS A 621 9.56 25.56 33.34
CA LYS A 621 8.39 25.53 34.21
C LYS A 621 7.15 25.25 33.38
N GLY A 622 6.41 24.21 33.72
CA GLY A 622 5.19 23.82 33.01
C GLY A 622 4.51 22.62 33.66
N ASP A 623 3.30 22.34 33.22
CA ASP A 623 2.48 21.26 33.75
C ASP A 623 2.40 20.11 32.74
N ILE A 624 2.52 18.89 33.25
CA ILE A 624 2.31 17.62 32.53
C ILE A 624 0.96 17.08 32.98
N ASP A 625 0.06 16.83 32.02
CA ASP A 625 -1.21 16.13 32.25
C ASP A 625 -0.98 14.62 32.09
N TRP A 626 -0.37 14.20 30.99
CA TRP A 626 -0.06 12.79 30.76
C TRP A 626 0.99 12.62 29.66
N VAL A 627 1.60 11.43 29.63
CA VAL A 627 2.55 10.98 28.60
C VAL A 627 2.20 9.55 28.21
N LEU A 628 2.00 9.31 26.91
CA LEU A 628 1.71 8.01 26.32
C LEU A 628 2.80 7.64 25.32
N TRP A 629 3.24 6.38 25.32
CA TRP A 629 4.12 5.90 24.27
C TRP A 629 3.92 4.43 23.91
N THR A 630 4.27 4.11 22.66
CA THR A 630 4.33 2.75 22.12
C THR A 630 5.47 2.64 21.11
N ASP A 631 6.08 1.47 21.02
CA ASP A 631 7.07 1.09 20.00
C ASP A 631 6.46 0.23 18.86
N SER A 632 5.15 -0.03 18.93
CA SER A 632 4.46 -0.91 17.98
C SER A 632 4.24 -0.33 16.58
N GLY A 633 4.47 0.99 16.41
CA GLY A 633 4.27 1.67 15.14
C GLY A 633 4.47 3.18 15.25
N ALA A 634 4.63 3.83 14.09
CA ALA A 634 4.61 5.28 13.92
C ALA A 634 3.21 5.67 13.42
N TYR A 635 2.27 5.87 14.34
CA TYR A 635 0.86 6.04 13.99
C TYR A 635 0.52 7.51 13.79
N THR A 636 -0.21 7.86 12.73
CA THR A 636 -0.68 9.23 12.54
C THR A 636 -1.85 9.56 13.48
N PRO A 637 -2.20 10.84 13.68
CA PRO A 637 -3.36 11.21 14.47
C PRO A 637 -4.67 10.54 14.04
N GLU A 638 -4.91 10.41 12.73
CA GLU A 638 -6.11 9.74 12.21
C GLU A 638 -6.13 8.25 12.60
N MET A 639 -4.98 7.57 12.59
CA MET A 639 -4.87 6.16 12.99
C MET A 639 -5.16 5.94 14.48
N LEU A 640 -5.05 6.99 15.31
CA LEU A 640 -5.21 6.92 16.77
C LEU A 640 -6.54 7.47 17.29
N LYS A 641 -7.39 8.04 16.42
CA LYS A 641 -8.72 8.53 16.83
C LYS A 641 -9.49 7.41 17.52
N GLY A 642 -9.94 7.68 18.74
CA GLY A 642 -10.69 6.71 19.54
C GLY A 642 -9.87 5.60 20.21
N LEU A 643 -8.54 5.59 20.05
CA LEU A 643 -7.67 4.52 20.54
C LEU A 643 -6.79 4.94 21.73
N LEU A 644 -6.88 6.19 22.20
CA LEU A 644 -6.19 6.63 23.41
C LEU A 644 -6.86 6.05 24.67
N PRO A 645 -6.10 5.79 25.75
CA PRO A 645 -6.66 5.29 27.01
C PRO A 645 -7.72 6.24 27.60
N ASN A 646 -8.77 5.67 28.19
CA ASN A 646 -9.79 6.44 28.88
C ASN A 646 -9.29 6.98 30.21
N GLY A 647 -9.76 8.17 30.61
CA GLY A 647 -9.59 8.70 31.97
C GLY A 647 -8.20 9.25 32.29
N ILE A 648 -7.38 9.54 31.28
CA ILE A 648 -6.00 10.04 31.46
C ILE A 648 -5.88 11.57 31.45
N GLY A 649 -6.96 12.32 31.25
CA GLY A 649 -6.94 13.78 31.11
C GLY A 649 -7.56 14.27 29.79
N ASP A 650 -7.15 15.45 29.34
CA ASP A 650 -7.67 16.05 28.11
C ASP A 650 -6.97 15.47 26.87
N ILE A 651 -7.72 14.75 26.02
CA ILE A 651 -7.21 14.13 24.78
C ILE A 651 -7.62 14.89 23.50
N SER A 652 -7.81 16.21 23.59
CA SER A 652 -8.18 17.11 22.49
C SER A 652 -7.60 16.70 21.13
N GLY A 653 -8.48 16.37 20.20
CA GLY A 653 -8.16 15.96 18.82
C GLY A 653 -8.19 14.45 18.56
N TYR A 654 -8.27 13.63 19.60
CA TYR A 654 -8.22 12.16 19.51
C TYR A 654 -9.51 11.46 19.96
N GLN A 655 -10.58 12.23 20.20
CA GLN A 655 -11.89 11.67 20.54
C GLN A 655 -12.44 10.82 19.38
N ASN A 656 -13.32 9.86 19.71
CA ASN A 656 -14.20 9.25 18.71
C ASN A 656 -15.13 10.33 18.14
N GLU A 657 -15.28 10.39 16.82
CA GLU A 657 -16.27 11.24 16.15
C GLU A 657 -17.71 10.83 16.47
#